data_AF-A0AA40C7V1-F1
#
_entry.id   AF-A0AA40C7V1-F1
#
_cell.length_a   1.000
_cell.length_b   1.000
_cell.length_c   1.000
_cell.angle_alpha   90.00
_cell.angle_beta   90.00
_cell.angle_gamma   90.00
#
_symmetry.space_group_name_H-M   'P 1'
#
loop_
_entity.id
_entity.type
_entity.pdbx_description
1 polymer ?
#
loop_
_entity_poly.entity_id
_entity_poly.type
_entity_poly.pdbx_seq_one_letter_code
_entity_poly.pdbx_strand_id
1 'polypeptide(L)'
;MPPRPFAADLSRTTSYICQSCLSGLRGHSTTITTTTTTATSAAANPQPWLLAAARSYSSRSNASRSLLSPPDGAEQPLNVRYFNEEQPGEYRQLPNGVEFGKASGGLHTNIVTAIDDLEQQMANTVNMLQRMEKQEGMQDKADELRRQFKKTLRIQYKGKTGPEAEQYGLLKIAGFGGGPRQRPIANLNKFLARESVVRGGIPKQKDLVECWKFYSAARKTLATSWASVPREVWDFLWMVLSWEGSGVENVNRMRHIYVLTKDMQAAGLTLRDSQQLLAIEAMFIEGWQDEAIEAWKKAVVTLGSKPETFKNYWELGVRMCCLRGDVDRAQRAADTLLKSSASADEPPAARILFPIIRALAVKEATTEQAWAAYQQLRELLGDDMKIEDYDEVITSFLVGNCVEHGLQAFVDMMFSDAIDIRGRTKLPTVVSNHFFTGKWLKRLIGAGDLDGAYKVVVYLQRKGVASSPIQLNGLIGAWIRSETAENLDKAENLAWSMIRARVEYVQMRKRTAEMHVPIRFYDPSPQIQPSPVATTGEEGEQPGIVETEDFTPPTHFRSATRASSETFSLLAENYAARGMHDRLQDLWAVLEQAEIGTSSFMMNQLIRSYAQNSQPDEALGLYERLVTRDRRVRPDAHTYLALFNSLSVNRLIVRDKDLSVIDAKNSRRFFAEMVRASWVFDSLDTYNILPRTVLFSMLKAKDYIAMIVAARAMRYLFDFSPSEALLIELASGTATLRVQSKRNMEKIMEGTKTIRGLMAEHRRGLVERGEVDAGEGGAIRLNEEQKATELGAVLEKLIMVKAGAQEVEFRRVQPILEETAREMGVFEVVVRRDEEWIERCKKVVRREVD
;
A
#
# COMPACT_ATOMS: atom_id res chain seq x y z
N MET A 1 23.37 -2.78 14.73
CA MET A 1 22.57 -3.76 13.95
C MET A 1 22.81 -3.47 12.48
N PRO A 2 23.21 -4.44 11.65
CA PRO A 2 23.28 -4.18 10.22
C PRO A 2 21.86 -4.07 9.65
N PRO A 3 21.63 -3.16 8.68
CA PRO A 3 20.31 -2.91 8.12
C PRO A 3 19.83 -4.13 7.32
N ARG A 4 18.52 -4.41 7.36
CA ARG A 4 17.89 -5.51 6.61
C ARG A 4 17.16 -4.96 5.36
N PRO A 5 17.72 -5.11 4.15
CA PRO A 5 17.03 -4.82 2.89
C PRO A 5 16.48 -6.12 2.27
N PHE A 6 15.84 -6.98 3.07
CA PHE A 6 15.41 -8.33 2.67
C PHE A 6 14.00 -8.40 2.04
N ALA A 7 13.36 -7.27 1.72
CA ALA A 7 11.92 -7.23 1.43
C ALA A 7 11.53 -7.13 -0.06
N ALA A 8 12.45 -6.81 -0.98
CA ALA A 8 12.08 -6.49 -2.37
C ALA A 8 12.10 -7.71 -3.34
N ASP A 9 12.96 -8.72 -3.09
CA ASP A 9 13.25 -9.76 -4.10
C ASP A 9 12.37 -11.01 -4.08
N LEU A 10 11.26 -11.01 -3.34
CA LEU A 10 10.47 -12.25 -3.18
C LEU A 10 9.12 -12.22 -3.90
N SER A 11 8.90 -11.24 -4.79
CA SER A 11 7.61 -11.08 -5.47
C SER A 11 7.50 -11.70 -6.86
N ARG A 12 8.60 -12.18 -7.48
CA ARG A 12 8.55 -12.50 -8.93
C ARG A 12 8.83 -13.93 -9.37
N THR A 13 9.30 -14.85 -8.52
CA THR A 13 9.55 -16.25 -8.98
C THR A 13 9.42 -17.35 -7.91
N THR A 14 8.99 -17.05 -6.68
CA THR A 14 8.95 -18.09 -5.64
C THR A 14 7.68 -18.92 -5.69
N SER A 15 7.79 -20.14 -6.21
CA SER A 15 6.76 -21.20 -6.07
C SER A 15 6.83 -21.95 -4.73
N TYR A 16 7.75 -21.60 -3.83
CA TYR A 16 8.04 -22.40 -2.62
C TYR A 16 8.22 -21.63 -1.31
N ILE A 17 8.22 -20.29 -1.31
CA ILE A 17 8.19 -19.46 -0.08
C ILE A 17 6.86 -18.71 -0.06
N CYS A 18 5.96 -19.06 0.85
CA CYS A 18 4.69 -18.36 0.96
C CYS A 18 4.89 -16.93 1.52
N GLN A 19 4.08 -15.98 1.03
CA GLN A 19 4.12 -14.55 1.38
C GLN A 19 4.12 -14.26 2.89
N SER A 20 3.63 -15.20 3.71
CA SER A 20 3.49 -15.08 5.16
C SER A 20 4.71 -15.56 5.97
N CYS A 21 5.49 -16.54 5.47
CA CYS A 21 6.80 -16.89 6.06
C CYS A 21 7.81 -15.74 5.87
N LEU A 22 7.67 -15.05 4.74
CA LEU A 22 8.29 -13.78 4.43
C LEU A 22 7.94 -12.65 5.41
N SER A 23 6.70 -12.63 5.90
CA SER A 23 6.23 -11.72 6.94
C SER A 23 6.71 -12.13 8.34
N GLY A 24 6.85 -13.43 8.63
CA GLY A 24 7.35 -13.96 9.90
C GLY A 24 8.83 -13.62 10.18
N LEU A 25 9.66 -13.57 9.14
CA LEU A 25 11.04 -13.07 9.21
C LEU A 25 11.13 -11.57 9.56
N ARG A 26 10.04 -10.81 9.41
CA ARG A 26 9.93 -9.40 9.82
C ARG A 26 9.66 -9.24 11.32
N GLY A 27 9.32 -10.30 12.06
CA GLY A 27 8.58 -10.21 13.33
C GLY A 27 9.27 -10.67 14.62
N HIS A 28 10.60 -10.77 14.70
CA HIS A 28 11.27 -11.02 15.99
C HIS A 28 11.80 -9.72 16.59
N SER A 29 10.89 -8.88 17.09
CA SER A 29 11.17 -7.96 18.20
C SER A 29 10.69 -8.64 19.47
N THR A 30 11.61 -8.89 20.39
CA THR A 30 11.34 -9.37 21.75
C THR A 30 10.22 -8.56 22.38
N THR A 31 9.12 -9.22 22.70
CA THR A 31 8.02 -8.65 23.48
C THR A 31 8.48 -8.65 24.95
N ILE A 32 9.05 -7.53 25.39
CA ILE A 32 9.11 -7.24 26.83
C ILE A 32 7.69 -6.91 27.26
N THR A 33 7.11 -7.81 28.05
CA THR A 33 5.84 -7.59 28.73
C THR A 33 6.11 -6.66 29.91
N THR A 34 5.95 -5.35 29.72
CA THR A 34 5.75 -4.43 30.84
C THR A 34 4.25 -4.32 31.12
N THR A 35 3.82 -4.95 32.20
CA THR A 35 2.55 -4.69 32.85
C THR A 35 2.54 -3.25 33.36
N THR A 36 1.71 -2.39 32.79
CA THR A 36 1.36 -1.10 33.41
C THR A 36 -0.16 -1.00 33.57
N THR A 37 -0.50 -0.84 34.83
CA THR A 37 -1.77 -0.54 35.45
C THR A 37 -2.56 0.56 34.75
N THR A 38 -3.87 0.33 34.68
CA THR A 38 -4.91 1.23 34.16
C THR A 38 -4.99 2.54 34.95
N ALA A 39 -4.84 3.67 34.27
CA ALA A 39 -5.35 4.97 34.70
C ALA A 39 -6.07 5.63 33.51
N THR A 40 -7.36 5.87 33.70
CA THR A 40 -8.28 6.44 32.72
C THR A 40 -8.18 7.97 32.69
N SER A 41 -7.90 8.55 31.53
CA SER A 41 -8.25 9.93 31.19
C SER A 41 -8.60 10.02 29.70
N ALA A 42 -9.87 10.32 29.42
CA ALA A 42 -10.42 10.41 28.08
C ALA A 42 -9.94 11.68 27.37
N ALA A 43 -9.10 11.51 26.35
CA ALA A 43 -8.77 12.53 25.35
C ALA A 43 -9.29 12.06 23.98
N ALA A 44 -9.98 12.96 23.28
CA ALA A 44 -10.62 12.70 22.00
C ALA A 44 -9.58 12.50 20.88
N ASN A 45 -9.67 11.38 20.18
CA ASN A 45 -8.83 11.02 19.04
C ASN A 45 -9.03 11.99 17.84
N PRO A 46 -7.95 12.52 17.25
CA PRO A 46 -7.97 13.06 15.89
C PRO A 46 -8.02 11.90 14.87
N GLN A 47 -8.91 11.98 13.89
CA GLN A 47 -9.07 10.93 12.88
C GLN A 47 -7.99 11.02 11.78
N PRO A 48 -7.38 9.89 11.37
CA PRO A 48 -6.56 9.80 10.17
C PRO A 48 -7.40 9.89 8.89
N TRP A 49 -6.89 10.62 7.92
CA TRP A 49 -7.42 10.78 6.57
C TRP A 49 -6.95 9.60 5.69
N LEU A 50 -7.91 8.89 5.07
CA LEU A 50 -7.62 7.81 4.14
C LEU A 50 -7.70 8.31 2.69
N LEU A 51 -6.62 8.07 1.94
CA LEU A 51 -6.47 8.21 0.50
C LEU A 51 -7.38 7.22 -0.26
N ALA A 52 -8.00 7.67 -1.35
CA ALA A 52 -8.60 6.80 -2.36
C ALA A 52 -8.27 7.31 -3.77
N ALA A 53 -7.12 6.88 -4.30
CA ALA A 53 -6.79 6.99 -5.71
C ALA A 53 -7.46 5.82 -6.46
N ALA A 54 -8.55 6.10 -7.16
CA ALA A 54 -9.19 5.16 -8.06
C ALA A 54 -8.41 5.06 -9.38
N ARG A 55 -7.85 3.88 -9.64
CA ARG A 55 -7.43 3.44 -10.98
C ARG A 55 -8.69 3.07 -11.77
N SER A 56 -8.88 3.71 -12.91
CA SER A 56 -9.70 3.21 -13.99
C SER A 56 -9.05 1.97 -14.60
N TYR A 57 -9.86 0.95 -14.90
CA TYR A 57 -9.73 -0.11 -15.92
C TYR A 57 -10.42 -1.39 -15.43
N SER A 58 -11.71 -1.55 -15.77
CA SER A 58 -12.28 -2.82 -16.26
C SER A 58 -13.76 -2.63 -16.61
N SER A 59 -14.02 -2.23 -17.85
CA SER A 59 -15.27 -2.59 -18.53
C SER A 59 -14.94 -3.78 -19.42
N ARG A 60 -15.47 -4.95 -19.07
CA ARG A 60 -15.79 -6.09 -19.96
C ARG A 60 -16.18 -7.29 -19.09
N SER A 61 -17.44 -7.32 -18.70
CA SER A 61 -18.10 -8.54 -18.21
C SER A 61 -19.40 -8.70 -18.98
N ASN A 62 -19.32 -9.40 -20.11
CA ASN A 62 -20.39 -10.17 -20.75
C ASN A 62 -19.85 -10.77 -22.07
N ALA A 63 -19.00 -11.81 -21.96
CA ALA A 63 -18.66 -12.72 -23.05
C ALA A 63 -17.83 -13.89 -22.51
N SER A 64 -18.49 -14.90 -21.93
CA SER A 64 -18.00 -16.30 -21.84
C SER A 64 -18.95 -17.14 -20.97
N ARG A 65 -20.19 -17.26 -21.43
CA ARG A 65 -21.06 -18.41 -21.16
C ARG A 65 -21.31 -19.07 -22.52
N SER A 66 -21.36 -20.39 -22.53
CA SER A 66 -21.50 -21.28 -23.69
C SER A 66 -20.21 -21.79 -24.31
N LEU A 67 -19.53 -22.71 -23.63
CA LEU A 67 -18.87 -23.86 -24.27
C LEU A 67 -18.96 -25.05 -23.30
N LEU A 68 -19.29 -26.22 -23.87
CA LEU A 68 -19.41 -27.55 -23.24
C LEU A 68 -20.82 -27.95 -22.76
N SER A 69 -21.75 -28.00 -23.71
CA SER A 69 -22.69 -29.13 -23.82
C SER A 69 -22.26 -29.98 -25.03
N PRO A 70 -22.29 -31.32 -24.98
CA PRO A 70 -22.04 -32.15 -26.15
C PRO A 70 -23.29 -32.23 -27.03
N PRO A 71 -23.19 -32.09 -28.36
CA PRO A 71 -24.24 -32.47 -29.29
C PRO A 71 -24.04 -33.89 -29.82
N ASP A 72 -25.16 -34.47 -30.24
CA ASP A 72 -25.33 -35.82 -30.78
C ASP A 72 -24.45 -36.18 -31.99
N GLY A 73 -23.98 -37.43 -31.99
CA GLY A 73 -23.88 -38.38 -33.11
C GLY A 73 -23.21 -37.96 -34.44
N ALA A 74 -22.02 -38.51 -34.70
CA ALA A 74 -21.65 -39.17 -35.97
C ALA A 74 -20.29 -39.87 -35.81
N GLU A 75 -20.27 -41.19 -36.00
CA GLU A 75 -19.06 -42.03 -35.99
C GLU A 75 -18.14 -41.70 -37.18
N GLN A 76 -16.85 -41.46 -36.91
CA GLN A 76 -15.79 -41.55 -37.91
C GLN A 76 -14.70 -42.52 -37.41
N PRO A 77 -14.23 -43.46 -38.24
CA PRO A 77 -13.24 -44.46 -37.83
C PRO A 77 -11.84 -43.82 -37.72
N LEU A 78 -11.31 -43.76 -36.50
CA LEU A 78 -9.93 -43.38 -36.23
C LEU A 78 -9.00 -44.59 -36.47
N ASN A 79 -8.25 -44.57 -37.56
CA ASN A 79 -7.19 -45.55 -37.83
C ASN A 79 -5.98 -45.26 -36.94
N VAL A 80 -5.84 -45.97 -35.82
CA VAL A 80 -4.69 -45.86 -34.91
C VAL A 80 -3.75 -47.05 -35.16
N ARG A 81 -2.50 -46.76 -35.52
CA ARG A 81 -1.43 -47.76 -35.62
C ARG A 81 -0.91 -48.04 -34.21
N TYR A 82 -1.17 -49.22 -33.69
CA TYR A 82 -0.80 -49.65 -32.35
C TYR A 82 0.37 -50.64 -32.40
N PHE A 83 1.30 -50.53 -31.44
CA PHE A 83 2.50 -51.38 -31.33
C PHE A 83 2.36 -52.24 -30.07
N ASN A 84 2.54 -53.56 -30.19
CA ASN A 84 2.47 -54.49 -29.06
C ASN A 84 3.88 -54.94 -28.70
N GLU A 85 4.29 -54.76 -27.44
CA GLU A 85 5.68 -54.99 -26.97
C GLU A 85 6.07 -56.47 -26.81
N GLU A 86 5.17 -57.43 -27.05
CA GLU A 86 5.46 -58.84 -26.71
C GLU A 86 6.10 -59.67 -27.83
N GLN A 87 6.18 -59.19 -29.09
CA GLN A 87 7.03 -59.79 -30.13
C GLN A 87 7.55 -58.74 -31.14
N PRO A 88 8.79 -58.86 -31.65
CA PRO A 88 9.39 -57.80 -32.46
C PRO A 88 8.86 -57.80 -33.89
N GLY A 89 8.12 -56.74 -34.27
CA GLY A 89 8.28 -56.14 -35.60
C GLY A 89 7.15 -56.17 -36.63
N GLU A 90 5.88 -56.50 -36.30
CA GLU A 90 4.78 -56.33 -37.26
C GLU A 90 3.65 -55.40 -36.76
N TYR A 91 3.27 -54.43 -37.60
CA TYR A 91 2.20 -53.47 -37.33
C TYR A 91 0.84 -54.07 -37.68
N ARG A 92 -0.05 -54.20 -36.70
CA ARG A 92 -1.45 -54.56 -36.94
C ARG A 92 -2.34 -53.32 -36.86
N GLN A 93 -3.13 -53.08 -37.91
CA GLN A 93 -4.15 -52.01 -37.90
C GLN A 93 -5.45 -52.56 -37.32
N LEU A 94 -5.97 -51.91 -36.26
CA LEU A 94 -7.26 -52.21 -35.67
C LEU A 94 -8.25 -51.12 -36.09
N PRO A 95 -9.40 -51.47 -36.69
CA PRO A 95 -10.24 -50.48 -37.38
C PRO A 95 -11.14 -49.64 -36.44
N ASN A 96 -11.44 -50.11 -35.21
CA ASN A 96 -12.47 -49.50 -34.36
C ASN A 96 -12.02 -49.32 -32.88
N GLY A 97 -12.46 -48.22 -32.24
CA GLY A 97 -12.13 -47.88 -30.84
C GLY A 97 -12.61 -48.89 -29.79
N VAL A 98 -13.59 -49.74 -30.12
CA VAL A 98 -14.10 -50.80 -29.25
C VAL A 98 -13.13 -51.99 -29.17
N GLU A 99 -12.39 -52.28 -30.25
CA GLU A 99 -11.33 -53.30 -30.21
C GLU A 99 -10.05 -52.78 -29.53
N PHE A 100 -9.76 -51.48 -29.64
CA PHE A 100 -8.69 -50.81 -28.91
C PHE A 100 -8.88 -50.94 -27.38
N GLY A 101 -10.11 -50.74 -26.89
CA GLY A 101 -10.46 -50.93 -25.48
C GLY A 101 -10.31 -52.37 -24.98
N LYS A 102 -10.56 -53.37 -25.85
CA LYS A 102 -10.38 -54.79 -25.52
C LYS A 102 -8.90 -55.21 -25.47
N ALA A 103 -8.01 -54.54 -26.21
CA ALA A 103 -6.59 -54.84 -26.23
C ALA A 103 -5.80 -54.21 -25.06
N SER A 104 -6.26 -53.09 -24.50
CA SER A 104 -5.62 -52.40 -23.36
C SER A 104 -6.10 -52.85 -21.97
N GLY A 105 -7.15 -53.66 -21.88
CA GLY A 105 -7.81 -54.00 -20.63
C GLY A 105 -7.71 -55.47 -20.25
N GLY A 106 -6.61 -55.87 -19.60
CA GLY A 106 -6.52 -57.15 -18.90
C GLY A 106 -7.33 -57.14 -17.60
N LEU A 107 -8.67 -57.19 -17.67
CA LEU A 107 -9.52 -57.44 -16.50
C LEU A 107 -10.85 -58.11 -16.90
N HIS A 108 -11.24 -59.14 -16.15
CA HIS A 108 -12.38 -60.03 -16.44
C HIS A 108 -13.70 -59.29 -16.69
N THR A 109 -14.33 -59.59 -17.84
CA THR A 109 -15.64 -59.06 -18.29
C THR A 109 -16.75 -59.14 -17.25
N ASN A 110 -16.71 -60.15 -16.37
CA ASN A 110 -17.71 -60.37 -15.33
C ASN A 110 -17.70 -59.30 -14.22
N ILE A 111 -16.56 -58.64 -14.00
CA ILE A 111 -16.40 -57.59 -12.98
C ILE A 111 -16.93 -56.25 -13.52
N VAL A 112 -16.67 -55.94 -14.80
CA VAL A 112 -17.18 -54.74 -15.45
C VAL A 112 -18.70 -54.78 -15.54
N THR A 113 -19.28 -55.93 -15.92
CA THR A 113 -20.74 -56.09 -15.91
C THR A 113 -21.35 -55.97 -14.52
N ALA A 114 -20.65 -56.39 -13.47
CA ALA A 114 -21.13 -56.24 -12.09
C ALA A 114 -21.03 -54.79 -11.58
N ILE A 115 -20.02 -54.04 -12.02
CA ILE A 115 -19.86 -52.61 -11.74
C ILE A 115 -20.96 -51.82 -12.46
N ASP A 116 -21.21 -52.09 -13.74
CA ASP A 116 -22.26 -51.42 -14.52
C ASP A 116 -23.66 -51.71 -13.95
N ASP A 117 -23.93 -52.94 -13.48
CA ASP A 117 -25.20 -53.32 -12.86
C ASP A 117 -25.38 -52.65 -11.48
N LEU A 118 -24.31 -52.53 -10.69
CA LEU A 118 -24.30 -51.77 -9.44
C LEU A 118 -24.48 -50.26 -9.66
N GLU A 119 -23.87 -49.70 -10.68
CA GLU A 119 -24.02 -48.29 -11.05
C GLU A 119 -25.44 -47.99 -11.55
N GLN A 120 -26.06 -48.91 -12.32
CA GLN A 120 -27.47 -48.81 -12.68
C GLN A 120 -28.39 -48.88 -11.46
N GLN A 121 -28.13 -49.79 -10.52
CA GLN A 121 -28.91 -49.88 -9.29
C GLN A 121 -28.80 -48.60 -8.45
N MET A 122 -27.59 -48.04 -8.32
CA MET A 122 -27.35 -46.77 -7.63
C MET A 122 -28.07 -45.60 -8.32
N ALA A 123 -27.95 -45.49 -9.65
CA ALA A 123 -28.62 -44.45 -10.42
C ALA A 123 -30.15 -44.53 -10.30
N ASN A 124 -30.72 -45.75 -10.32
CA ASN A 124 -32.15 -45.98 -10.14
C ASN A 124 -32.64 -45.56 -8.75
N THR A 125 -31.90 -45.88 -7.69
CA THR A 125 -32.23 -45.43 -6.33
C THR A 125 -32.12 -43.91 -6.15
N VAL A 126 -31.12 -43.27 -6.76
CA VAL A 126 -30.96 -41.79 -6.71
C VAL A 126 -32.08 -41.09 -7.48
N ASN A 127 -32.46 -41.61 -8.65
CA ASN A 127 -33.58 -41.07 -9.43
C ASN A 127 -34.93 -41.27 -8.71
N MET A 128 -35.11 -42.38 -8.00
CA MET A 128 -36.29 -42.62 -7.16
C MET A 128 -36.36 -41.62 -5.99
N LEU A 129 -35.23 -41.34 -5.32
CA LEU A 129 -35.15 -40.34 -4.25
C LEU A 129 -35.39 -38.91 -4.76
N GLN A 130 -34.86 -38.55 -5.92
CA GLN A 130 -35.09 -37.22 -6.54
C GLN A 130 -36.53 -37.03 -6.99
N ARG A 131 -37.23 -38.09 -7.42
CA ARG A 131 -38.67 -38.03 -7.73
C ARG A 131 -39.51 -37.83 -6.46
N MET A 132 -39.09 -38.40 -5.34
CA MET A 132 -39.76 -38.22 -4.03
C MET A 132 -39.51 -36.83 -3.43
N GLU A 133 -38.34 -36.22 -3.66
CA GLU A 133 -38.02 -34.84 -3.24
C GLU A 133 -38.83 -33.77 -4.00
N LYS A 134 -39.31 -34.07 -5.22
CA LYS A 134 -40.14 -33.15 -6.03
C LYS A 134 -41.62 -33.16 -5.66
N GLN A 135 -42.07 -34.08 -4.80
CA GLN A 135 -43.42 -34.07 -4.24
C GLN A 135 -43.41 -33.34 -2.90
N GLU A 136 -44.14 -32.20 -2.81
CA GLU A 136 -44.23 -31.42 -1.58
C GLU A 136 -44.82 -32.26 -0.43
N GLY A 137 -44.07 -32.34 0.68
CA GLY A 137 -44.47 -33.02 1.91
C GLY A 137 -43.74 -34.34 2.23
N MET A 138 -42.84 -34.85 1.37
CA MET A 138 -42.08 -36.10 1.63
C MET A 138 -40.57 -35.92 1.88
N GLN A 139 -40.11 -34.69 2.09
CA GLN A 139 -38.69 -34.37 2.30
C GLN A 139 -38.08 -35.06 3.52
N ASP A 140 -38.81 -35.10 4.64
CA ASP A 140 -38.35 -35.77 5.87
C ASP A 140 -38.22 -37.30 5.69
N LYS A 141 -39.06 -37.90 4.83
CA LYS A 141 -38.96 -39.33 4.48
C LYS A 141 -37.77 -39.63 3.57
N ALA A 142 -37.47 -38.74 2.63
CA ALA A 142 -36.29 -38.85 1.77
C ALA A 142 -35.00 -38.73 2.60
N ASP A 143 -34.96 -37.83 3.59
CA ASP A 143 -33.83 -37.67 4.51
C ASP A 143 -33.66 -38.86 5.46
N GLU A 144 -34.76 -39.43 5.96
CA GLU A 144 -34.72 -40.64 6.79
C GLU A 144 -34.23 -41.85 5.98
N LEU A 145 -34.68 -42.02 4.74
CA LEU A 145 -34.19 -43.06 3.83
C LEU A 145 -32.70 -42.89 3.50
N ARG A 146 -32.22 -41.66 3.28
CA ARG A 146 -30.78 -41.37 3.11
C ARG A 146 -29.97 -41.74 4.36
N ARG A 147 -30.48 -41.44 5.56
CA ARG A 147 -29.83 -41.82 6.83
C ARG A 147 -29.81 -43.33 7.01
N GLN A 148 -30.89 -44.02 6.67
CA GLN A 148 -30.96 -45.48 6.72
C GLN A 148 -30.01 -46.11 5.71
N PHE A 149 -29.95 -45.63 4.48
CA PHE A 149 -29.02 -46.11 3.45
C PHE A 149 -27.55 -45.91 3.87
N LYS A 150 -27.21 -44.72 4.43
CA LYS A 150 -25.88 -44.42 4.99
C LYS A 150 -25.57 -45.26 6.23
N LYS A 151 -26.58 -45.66 7.01
CA LYS A 151 -26.45 -46.55 8.18
C LYS A 151 -26.25 -48.00 7.74
N THR A 152 -26.92 -48.47 6.70
CA THR A 152 -26.77 -49.83 6.15
C THR A 152 -25.37 -50.03 5.56
N LEU A 153 -24.87 -49.07 4.77
CA LEU A 153 -23.48 -49.06 4.28
C LEU A 153 -22.45 -49.08 5.42
N ARG A 154 -22.72 -48.33 6.49
CA ARG A 154 -21.86 -48.24 7.69
C ARG A 154 -21.91 -49.51 8.56
N ILE A 155 -22.98 -50.30 8.48
CA ILE A 155 -23.15 -51.56 9.22
C ILE A 155 -22.55 -52.73 8.44
N GLN A 156 -22.74 -52.79 7.12
CA GLN A 156 -22.20 -53.88 6.29
C GLN A 156 -20.66 -53.93 6.26
N TYR A 157 -19.98 -52.80 6.47
CA TYR A 157 -18.51 -52.70 6.36
C TYR A 157 -17.80 -52.27 7.65
N LYS A 158 -18.44 -52.50 8.79
CA LYS A 158 -17.85 -52.20 10.10
C LYS A 158 -16.85 -53.30 10.50
N GLY A 159 -15.56 -53.10 10.20
CA GLY A 159 -14.47 -53.86 10.85
C GLY A 159 -13.65 -54.81 9.99
N LYS A 160 -13.54 -54.61 8.67
CA LYS A 160 -12.52 -55.28 7.86
C LYS A 160 -11.34 -54.34 7.59
N THR A 161 -10.14 -54.74 8.02
CA THR A 161 -8.86 -54.13 7.67
C THR A 161 -8.21 -54.95 6.57
N GLY A 162 -7.91 -54.34 5.43
CA GLY A 162 -7.33 -54.97 4.25
C GLY A 162 -7.52 -54.11 2.99
N PRO A 163 -6.95 -54.53 1.85
CA PRO A 163 -6.81 -53.70 0.62
C PRO A 163 -8.13 -53.20 0.02
N GLU A 164 -9.27 -53.74 0.43
CA GLU A 164 -10.60 -53.22 0.06
C GLU A 164 -10.94 -51.85 0.68
N ALA A 165 -10.20 -51.39 1.71
CA ALA A 165 -10.34 -50.06 2.30
C ALA A 165 -9.59 -48.96 1.51
N GLU A 166 -8.67 -49.34 0.62
CA GLU A 166 -7.84 -48.42 -0.15
C GLU A 166 -8.64 -47.60 -1.17
N GLN A 167 -9.86 -48.04 -1.51
CA GLN A 167 -10.71 -47.36 -2.49
C GLN A 167 -11.66 -46.30 -1.89
N TYR A 168 -11.82 -46.22 -0.55
CA TYR A 168 -12.77 -45.28 0.09
C TYR A 168 -12.27 -44.64 1.41
N GLY A 169 -11.12 -43.97 1.37
CA GLY A 169 -10.87 -42.68 2.05
C GLY A 169 -11.16 -42.51 3.55
N LEU A 170 -11.10 -43.56 4.38
CA LEU A 170 -11.29 -43.45 5.83
C LEU A 170 -9.94 -43.38 6.56
N LEU A 171 -9.32 -42.21 6.57
CA LEU A 171 -8.12 -41.92 7.37
C LEU A 171 -8.43 -42.04 8.87
N LYS A 172 -7.97 -43.11 9.52
CA LYS A 172 -8.15 -43.33 10.95
C LYS A 172 -6.89 -43.90 11.62
N ILE A 173 -6.48 -43.26 12.70
CA ILE A 173 -5.42 -43.76 13.58
C ILE A 173 -6.04 -44.74 14.58
N ALA A 174 -5.64 -46.01 14.51
CA ALA A 174 -6.06 -47.09 15.42
C ALA A 174 -4.94 -47.45 16.42
N GLY A 175 -5.26 -48.22 17.47
CA GLY A 175 -4.23 -48.78 18.38
C GLY A 175 -3.96 -48.00 19.68
N PHE A 176 -4.52 -46.80 19.87
CA PHE A 176 -4.33 -46.00 21.10
C PHE A 176 -5.49 -46.09 22.10
N GLY A 177 -5.91 -47.31 22.45
CA GLY A 177 -7.04 -47.55 23.36
C GLY A 177 -6.66 -47.56 24.85
N GLY A 178 -7.45 -46.88 25.71
CA GLY A 178 -7.48 -47.18 27.15
C GLY A 178 -7.09 -46.09 28.17
N GLY A 179 -7.09 -44.78 27.85
CA GLY A 179 -6.76 -43.77 28.88
C GLY A 179 -7.09 -42.30 28.55
N PRO A 180 -6.85 -41.35 29.48
CA PRO A 180 -7.18 -39.91 29.34
C PRO A 180 -6.50 -39.19 28.17
N ARG A 181 -5.54 -39.84 27.50
CA ARG A 181 -4.82 -39.36 26.30
C ARG A 181 -5.54 -39.63 24.98
N GLN A 182 -6.78 -40.15 25.01
CA GLN A 182 -7.57 -40.48 23.81
C GLN A 182 -8.24 -39.27 23.16
N ARG A 183 -8.63 -38.26 23.95
CA ARG A 183 -9.39 -37.09 23.45
C ARG A 183 -8.67 -36.34 22.32
N PRO A 184 -7.34 -36.12 22.36
CA PRO A 184 -6.61 -35.52 21.24
C PRO A 184 -6.64 -36.36 19.95
N ILE A 185 -6.45 -37.69 20.05
CA ILE A 185 -6.48 -38.60 18.88
C ILE A 185 -7.89 -38.69 18.30
N ALA A 186 -8.91 -38.72 19.15
CA ALA A 186 -10.31 -38.71 18.71
C ALA A 186 -10.66 -37.41 17.97
N ASN A 187 -10.14 -36.26 18.41
CA ASN A 187 -10.34 -34.99 17.72
C ASN A 187 -9.59 -34.94 16.38
N LEU A 188 -8.36 -35.48 16.31
CA LEU A 188 -7.62 -35.59 15.07
C LEU A 188 -8.33 -36.52 14.08
N ASN A 189 -8.77 -37.70 14.51
CA ASN A 189 -9.56 -38.62 13.67
C ASN A 189 -10.88 -37.99 13.18
N LYS A 190 -11.54 -37.14 14.00
CA LYS A 190 -12.72 -36.37 13.55
C LYS A 190 -12.38 -35.35 12.48
N PHE A 191 -11.21 -34.72 12.56
CA PHE A 191 -10.73 -33.79 11.53
C PHE A 191 -10.39 -34.54 10.23
N LEU A 192 -9.66 -35.65 10.32
CA LEU A 192 -9.30 -36.52 9.19
C LEU A 192 -10.55 -37.07 8.47
N ALA A 193 -11.66 -37.26 9.18
CA ALA A 193 -12.92 -37.75 8.63
C ALA A 193 -13.82 -36.67 7.98
N ARG A 194 -13.39 -35.40 7.91
CA ARG A 194 -14.22 -34.32 7.32
C ARG A 194 -14.23 -34.40 5.78
N GLU A 195 -15.42 -34.56 5.21
CA GLU A 195 -15.64 -34.64 3.76
C GLU A 195 -15.11 -33.41 2.98
N SER A 196 -15.07 -32.22 3.59
CA SER A 196 -14.61 -30.99 2.93
C SER A 196 -13.12 -30.97 2.58
N VAL A 197 -12.30 -31.77 3.27
CA VAL A 197 -10.83 -31.80 3.08
C VAL A 197 -10.40 -33.09 2.36
N VAL A 198 -11.15 -34.18 2.53
CA VAL A 198 -10.86 -35.50 1.93
C VAL A 198 -11.16 -35.54 0.41
N ARG A 199 -12.07 -34.70 -0.10
CA ARG A 199 -12.38 -34.63 -1.54
C ARG A 199 -11.36 -33.83 -2.38
N GLY A 200 -10.20 -33.46 -1.83
CA GLY A 200 -9.14 -32.76 -2.57
C GLY A 200 -9.43 -31.29 -2.90
N GLY A 201 -10.35 -30.64 -2.18
CA GLY A 201 -10.61 -29.21 -2.33
C GLY A 201 -9.51 -28.34 -1.72
N ILE A 202 -9.37 -27.10 -2.21
CA ILE A 202 -8.45 -26.08 -1.67
C ILE A 202 -8.71 -25.92 -0.15
N PRO A 203 -7.73 -26.20 0.74
CA PRO A 203 -7.91 -26.07 2.19
C PRO A 203 -8.22 -24.63 2.57
N LYS A 204 -9.19 -24.40 3.47
CA LYS A 204 -9.48 -23.04 3.98
C LYS A 204 -8.50 -22.66 5.09
N GLN A 205 -8.36 -21.36 5.38
CA GLN A 205 -7.53 -20.87 6.51
C GLN A 205 -7.88 -21.54 7.86
N LYS A 206 -9.17 -21.81 8.09
CA LYS A 206 -9.64 -22.52 9.30
C LYS A 206 -9.13 -23.97 9.35
N ASP A 207 -9.05 -24.63 8.20
CA ASP A 207 -8.62 -26.03 8.12
C ASP A 207 -7.13 -26.16 8.46
N LEU A 208 -6.29 -25.20 8.03
CA LEU A 208 -4.86 -25.16 8.39
C LEU A 208 -4.65 -25.02 9.90
N VAL A 209 -5.35 -24.06 10.52
CA VAL A 209 -5.24 -23.78 11.96
C VAL A 209 -5.76 -24.97 12.78
N GLU A 210 -6.89 -25.56 12.37
CA GLU A 210 -7.45 -26.73 13.04
C GLU A 210 -6.60 -27.99 12.86
N CYS A 211 -6.06 -28.22 11.66
CA CYS A 211 -5.14 -29.34 11.38
C CYS A 211 -3.94 -29.29 12.34
N TRP A 212 -3.25 -28.15 12.41
CA TRP A 212 -2.11 -28.00 13.31
C TRP A 212 -2.50 -28.12 14.78
N LYS A 213 -3.62 -27.51 15.20
CA LYS A 213 -4.14 -27.59 16.56
C LYS A 213 -4.40 -29.04 17.00
N PHE A 214 -5.06 -29.83 16.16
CA PHE A 214 -5.38 -31.22 16.49
C PHE A 214 -4.16 -32.13 16.41
N TYR A 215 -3.30 -31.92 15.42
CA TYR A 215 -2.05 -32.66 15.30
C TYR A 215 -1.10 -32.41 16.48
N SER A 216 -0.81 -31.14 16.80
CA SER A 216 0.08 -30.77 17.91
C SER A 216 -0.42 -31.27 19.27
N ALA A 217 -1.75 -31.27 19.50
CA ALA A 217 -2.36 -31.84 20.69
C ALA A 217 -2.25 -33.37 20.75
N ALA A 218 -2.34 -34.06 19.61
CA ALA A 218 -2.23 -35.52 19.53
C ALA A 218 -0.78 -36.01 19.54
N ARG A 219 0.19 -35.17 19.14
CA ARG A 219 1.61 -35.50 18.95
C ARG A 219 2.24 -36.22 20.14
N LYS A 220 2.01 -35.77 21.38
CA LYS A 220 2.55 -36.43 22.59
C LYS A 220 2.06 -37.87 22.75
N THR A 221 0.84 -38.15 22.32
CA THR A 221 0.28 -39.51 22.36
C THR A 221 0.76 -40.32 21.15
N LEU A 222 0.83 -39.73 19.96
CA LEU A 222 1.37 -40.41 18.78
C LEU A 222 2.84 -40.81 18.98
N ALA A 223 3.61 -40.01 19.72
CA ALA A 223 5.00 -40.28 20.06
C ALA A 223 5.25 -41.56 20.87
N THR A 224 4.24 -42.11 21.55
CA THR A 224 4.40 -43.39 22.24
C THR A 224 4.44 -44.57 21.28
N SER A 225 3.91 -44.42 20.06
CA SER A 225 3.87 -45.48 19.04
C SER A 225 3.68 -44.88 17.65
N TRP A 226 4.75 -44.30 17.09
CA TRP A 226 4.70 -43.73 15.74
C TRP A 226 4.32 -44.76 14.67
N ALA A 227 4.74 -46.02 14.85
CA ALA A 227 4.49 -47.13 13.94
C ALA A 227 2.99 -47.48 13.77
N SER A 228 2.14 -47.03 14.70
CA SER A 228 0.69 -47.27 14.62
C SER A 228 -0.10 -46.24 13.82
N VAL A 229 0.59 -45.21 13.28
CA VAL A 229 -0.02 -44.19 12.42
C VAL A 229 0.13 -44.60 10.95
N PRO A 230 -0.97 -44.77 10.19
CA PRO A 230 -0.91 -45.13 8.77
C PRO A 230 -0.19 -44.09 7.90
N ARG A 231 0.45 -44.52 6.81
CA ARG A 231 1.21 -43.63 5.91
C ARG A 231 0.34 -42.56 5.27
N GLU A 232 -0.89 -42.91 4.96
CA GLU A 232 -1.88 -42.05 4.32
C GLU A 232 -2.25 -40.86 5.22
N VAL A 233 -2.21 -41.07 6.55
CA VAL A 233 -2.43 -40.00 7.52
C VAL A 233 -1.27 -39.01 7.48
N TRP A 234 -0.04 -39.48 7.37
CA TRP A 234 1.14 -38.61 7.25
C TRP A 234 1.14 -37.82 5.93
N ASP A 235 0.84 -38.48 4.81
CA ASP A 235 0.74 -37.82 3.51
C ASP A 235 -0.39 -36.77 3.48
N PHE A 236 -1.52 -37.05 4.15
CA PHE A 236 -2.61 -36.08 4.31
C PHE A 236 -2.21 -34.88 5.17
N LEU A 237 -1.58 -35.13 6.33
CA LEU A 237 -1.07 -34.05 7.20
C LEU A 237 -0.06 -33.19 6.45
N TRP A 238 0.82 -33.81 5.65
CA TRP A 238 1.77 -33.12 4.80
C TRP A 238 1.05 -32.24 3.78
N MET A 239 0.13 -32.80 2.99
CA MET A 239 -0.64 -32.08 1.97
C MET A 239 -1.32 -30.82 2.54
N VAL A 240 -1.97 -30.93 3.70
CA VAL A 240 -2.67 -29.80 4.31
C VAL A 240 -1.67 -28.77 4.86
N LEU A 241 -0.64 -29.20 5.60
CA LEU A 241 0.30 -28.29 6.25
C LEU A 241 1.34 -27.69 5.29
N SER A 242 1.59 -28.33 4.14
CA SER A 242 2.50 -27.85 3.10
C SER A 242 1.82 -26.99 2.04
N TRP A 243 0.48 -26.84 2.11
CA TRP A 243 -0.32 -26.16 1.08
C TRP A 243 0.12 -24.72 0.85
N GLU A 244 0.22 -24.36 -0.43
CA GLU A 244 0.61 -23.05 -0.94
C GLU A 244 -0.31 -22.69 -2.11
N GLY A 245 -1.23 -21.73 -1.91
CA GLY A 245 -2.21 -21.33 -2.92
C GLY A 245 -2.81 -19.95 -2.65
N SER A 246 -3.36 -19.31 -3.69
CA SER A 246 -3.90 -17.96 -3.59
C SER A 246 -5.13 -17.92 -2.66
N GLY A 247 -5.11 -16.99 -1.68
CA GLY A 247 -6.21 -16.75 -0.75
C GLY A 247 -6.09 -17.38 0.64
N VAL A 248 -5.05 -18.18 0.93
CA VAL A 248 -4.84 -18.83 2.24
C VAL A 248 -3.37 -18.70 2.67
N GLU A 249 -3.12 -17.98 3.77
CA GLU A 249 -1.77 -17.69 4.27
C GLU A 249 -1.36 -18.62 5.41
N ASN A 250 -0.42 -19.53 5.15
CA ASN A 250 0.16 -20.41 6.17
C ASN A 250 1.42 -19.81 6.81
N VAL A 251 1.23 -18.93 7.80
CA VAL A 251 2.30 -18.15 8.46
C VAL A 251 3.44 -19.03 9.00
N ASN A 252 3.11 -20.21 9.53
CA ASN A 252 4.05 -21.11 10.20
C ASN A 252 4.36 -22.37 9.39
N ARG A 253 4.20 -22.34 8.06
CA ARG A 253 4.40 -23.49 7.17
C ARG A 253 5.73 -24.20 7.43
N MET A 254 6.83 -23.47 7.39
CA MET A 254 8.18 -24.05 7.53
C MET A 254 8.37 -24.74 8.89
N ARG A 255 7.91 -24.11 9.98
CA ARG A 255 7.90 -24.72 11.31
C ARG A 255 7.07 -26.00 11.37
N HIS A 256 5.87 -25.96 10.79
CA HIS A 256 4.96 -27.12 10.79
C HIS A 256 5.57 -28.29 10.03
N ILE A 257 6.16 -28.01 8.87
CA ILE A 257 6.84 -29.01 8.04
C ILE A 257 8.06 -29.58 8.74
N TYR A 258 8.90 -28.74 9.34
CA TYR A 258 10.07 -29.22 10.08
C TYR A 258 9.72 -30.20 11.21
N VAL A 259 8.69 -29.89 12.00
CA VAL A 259 8.20 -30.78 13.06
C VAL A 259 7.62 -32.06 12.46
N LEU A 260 6.83 -31.95 11.40
CA LEU A 260 6.22 -33.10 10.73
C LEU A 260 7.28 -34.03 10.12
N THR A 261 8.31 -33.50 9.48
CA THR A 261 9.45 -34.24 8.95
C THR A 261 10.14 -35.06 10.04
N LYS A 262 10.44 -34.45 11.19
CA LYS A 262 11.07 -35.15 12.32
C LYS A 262 10.21 -36.29 12.84
N ASP A 263 8.90 -36.06 12.92
CA ASP A 263 7.95 -37.07 13.40
C ASP A 263 7.78 -38.21 12.38
N MET A 264 7.75 -37.92 11.07
CA MET A 264 7.73 -38.93 9.99
C MET A 264 9.03 -39.77 9.97
N GLN A 265 10.19 -39.14 10.16
CA GLN A 265 11.47 -39.85 10.26
C GLN A 265 11.52 -40.74 11.51
N ALA A 266 11.01 -40.27 12.65
CA ALA A 266 10.89 -41.07 13.88
C ALA A 266 9.90 -42.25 13.72
N ALA A 267 8.93 -42.14 12.81
CA ALA A 267 8.05 -43.23 12.41
C ALA A 267 8.70 -44.24 11.46
N GLY A 268 9.94 -44.00 11.01
CA GLY A 268 10.65 -44.85 10.04
C GLY A 268 10.14 -44.68 8.59
N LEU A 269 9.42 -43.60 8.29
CA LEU A 269 8.88 -43.36 6.94
C LEU A 269 9.93 -42.71 6.04
N THR A 270 10.04 -43.22 4.82
CA THR A 270 10.83 -42.59 3.76
C THR A 270 10.03 -41.47 3.11
N LEU A 271 10.57 -40.25 3.21
CA LEU A 271 9.99 -39.05 2.58
C LEU A 271 10.13 -39.14 1.07
N ARG A 272 9.12 -38.67 0.33
CA ARG A 272 9.17 -38.53 -1.14
C ARG A 272 10.19 -37.46 -1.53
N ASP A 273 10.70 -37.49 -2.77
CA ASP A 273 11.75 -36.57 -3.21
C ASP A 273 11.36 -35.08 -3.04
N SER A 274 10.11 -34.71 -3.39
CA SER A 274 9.58 -33.36 -3.19
C SER A 274 9.40 -32.99 -1.71
N GLN A 275 9.06 -33.96 -0.86
CA GLN A 275 8.95 -33.77 0.59
C GLN A 275 10.34 -33.59 1.23
N GLN A 276 11.35 -34.33 0.75
CA GLN A 276 12.73 -34.20 1.20
C GLN A 276 13.30 -32.82 0.89
N LEU A 277 13.03 -32.27 -0.30
CA LEU A 277 13.49 -30.94 -0.67
C LEU A 277 12.90 -29.86 0.24
N LEU A 278 11.57 -29.88 0.46
CA LEU A 278 10.90 -28.92 1.35
C LEU A 278 11.32 -29.11 2.82
N ALA A 279 11.63 -30.35 3.22
CA ALA A 279 12.15 -30.63 4.56
C ALA A 279 13.53 -30.00 4.80
N ILE A 280 14.42 -30.05 3.81
CA ILE A 280 15.74 -29.40 3.87
C ILE A 280 15.58 -27.88 4.01
N GLU A 281 14.69 -27.27 3.20
CA GLU A 281 14.39 -25.84 3.28
C GLU A 281 13.81 -25.45 4.65
N ALA A 282 12.82 -26.20 5.14
CA ALA A 282 12.21 -25.98 6.44
C ALA A 282 13.24 -26.08 7.59
N MET A 283 14.15 -27.06 7.53
CA MET A 283 15.25 -27.22 8.49
C MET A 283 16.17 -26.00 8.50
N PHE A 284 16.52 -25.47 7.33
CA PHE A 284 17.36 -24.29 7.20
C PHE A 284 16.69 -23.05 7.82
N ILE A 285 15.40 -22.81 7.52
CA ILE A 285 14.65 -21.64 7.99
C ILE A 285 14.42 -21.66 9.50
N GLU A 286 14.19 -22.85 10.09
CA GLU A 286 14.03 -23.01 11.54
C GLU A 286 15.34 -22.84 12.34
N GLY A 287 16.47 -22.58 11.68
CA GLY A 287 17.74 -22.24 12.29
C GLY A 287 18.78 -23.36 12.32
N TRP A 288 18.47 -24.55 11.80
CA TRP A 288 19.40 -25.69 11.74
C TRP A 288 20.21 -25.68 10.43
N GLN A 289 20.87 -24.55 10.15
CA GLN A 289 21.49 -24.28 8.85
C GLN A 289 22.61 -25.26 8.50
N ASP A 290 23.43 -25.64 9.47
CA ASP A 290 24.56 -26.55 9.28
C ASP A 290 24.08 -27.97 8.94
N GLU A 291 23.09 -28.46 9.69
CA GLU A 291 22.45 -29.76 9.46
C GLU A 291 21.74 -29.80 8.12
N ALA A 292 21.06 -28.71 7.73
CA ALA A 292 20.37 -28.60 6.44
C ALA A 292 21.35 -28.68 5.27
N ILE A 293 22.51 -28.01 5.37
CA ILE A 293 23.54 -28.05 4.33
C ILE A 293 24.19 -29.44 4.24
N GLU A 294 24.43 -30.11 5.37
CA GLU A 294 24.91 -31.50 5.35
C GLU A 294 23.87 -32.47 4.78
N ALA A 295 22.59 -32.29 5.12
CA ALA A 295 21.50 -33.07 4.54
C ALA A 295 21.39 -32.86 3.03
N TRP A 296 21.52 -31.61 2.58
CA TRP A 296 21.62 -31.26 1.17
C TRP A 296 22.81 -31.97 0.51
N LYS A 297 24.05 -31.84 1.03
CA LYS A 297 25.24 -32.52 0.49
C LYS A 297 25.04 -34.02 0.30
N LYS A 298 24.42 -34.70 1.27
CA LYS A 298 24.14 -36.14 1.20
C LYS A 298 23.11 -36.49 0.12
N ALA A 299 22.20 -35.57 -0.19
CA ALA A 299 21.12 -35.75 -1.16
C ALA A 299 21.53 -35.44 -2.61
N VAL A 300 22.79 -35.09 -2.89
CA VAL A 300 23.27 -34.81 -4.27
C VAL A 300 23.06 -36.01 -5.20
N VAL A 301 23.34 -37.23 -4.72
CA VAL A 301 23.25 -38.46 -5.52
C VAL A 301 21.79 -38.87 -5.78
N THR A 302 20.87 -38.50 -4.89
CA THR A 302 19.46 -38.89 -4.97
C THR A 302 18.60 -37.82 -5.63
N LEU A 303 18.59 -36.61 -5.07
CA LEU A 303 17.76 -35.48 -5.53
C LEU A 303 18.44 -34.66 -6.63
N GLY A 304 19.78 -34.55 -6.56
CA GLY A 304 20.57 -33.76 -7.49
C GLY A 304 20.89 -34.44 -8.83
N SER A 305 20.55 -35.73 -9.00
CA SER A 305 20.73 -36.48 -10.25
C SER A 305 19.42 -36.78 -10.99
N LYS A 306 18.26 -36.61 -10.36
CA LYS A 306 16.94 -36.87 -10.96
C LYS A 306 16.44 -35.64 -11.72
N PRO A 307 15.98 -35.76 -12.98
CA PRO A 307 15.57 -34.62 -13.81
C PRO A 307 14.42 -33.81 -13.19
N GLU A 308 13.44 -34.47 -12.56
CA GLU A 308 12.27 -33.81 -11.95
C GLU A 308 12.64 -32.90 -10.76
N THR A 309 13.65 -33.26 -9.97
CA THR A 309 14.06 -32.50 -8.79
C THR A 309 15.32 -31.68 -8.99
N PHE A 310 16.05 -31.91 -10.08
CA PHE A 310 17.36 -31.33 -10.36
C PHE A 310 17.39 -29.80 -10.19
N LYS A 311 16.51 -29.09 -10.90
CA LYS A 311 16.48 -27.62 -10.90
C LYS A 311 16.21 -27.05 -9.51
N ASN A 312 15.11 -27.47 -8.88
CA ASN A 312 14.71 -26.98 -7.56
C ASN A 312 15.75 -27.33 -6.47
N TYR A 313 16.41 -28.48 -6.59
CA TYR A 313 17.46 -28.92 -5.67
C TYR A 313 18.71 -28.04 -5.71
N TRP A 314 19.22 -27.74 -6.89
CA TRP A 314 20.41 -26.90 -7.04
C TRP A 314 20.10 -25.43 -6.75
N GLU A 315 18.91 -24.92 -7.13
CA GLU A 315 18.48 -23.57 -6.73
C GLU A 315 18.42 -23.39 -5.21
N LEU A 316 17.85 -24.37 -4.49
CA LEU A 316 17.81 -24.36 -3.02
C LEU A 316 19.24 -24.34 -2.45
N GLY A 317 20.13 -25.16 -3.00
CA GLY A 317 21.54 -25.22 -2.61
C GLY A 317 22.26 -23.87 -2.73
N VAL A 318 22.11 -23.19 -3.88
CA VAL A 318 22.68 -21.86 -4.10
C VAL A 318 22.17 -20.87 -3.06
N ARG A 319 20.85 -20.81 -2.84
CA ARG A 319 20.24 -19.87 -1.88
C ARG A 319 20.70 -20.12 -0.45
N MET A 320 20.69 -21.37 0.02
CA MET A 320 21.14 -21.73 1.36
C MET A 320 22.63 -21.39 1.58
N CYS A 321 23.49 -21.71 0.60
CA CYS A 321 24.92 -21.42 0.69
C CYS A 321 25.20 -19.91 0.68
N CYS A 322 24.50 -19.14 -0.18
CA CYS A 322 24.59 -17.67 -0.20
C CYS A 322 24.18 -17.04 1.14
N LEU A 323 23.08 -17.51 1.74
CA LEU A 323 22.59 -16.99 3.03
C LEU A 323 23.55 -17.28 4.19
N ARG A 324 24.25 -18.42 4.16
CA ARG A 324 25.31 -18.74 5.14
C ARG A 324 26.62 -17.99 4.86
N GLY A 325 26.79 -17.42 3.67
CA GLY A 325 28.02 -16.76 3.22
C GLY A 325 29.09 -17.71 2.66
N ASP A 326 28.71 -18.94 2.31
CA ASP A 326 29.59 -19.94 1.68
C ASP A 326 29.51 -19.84 0.16
N VAL A 327 30.21 -18.84 -0.40
CA VAL A 327 30.02 -18.48 -1.80
C VAL A 327 30.67 -19.49 -2.75
N ASP A 328 31.79 -20.11 -2.39
CA ASP A 328 32.47 -21.09 -3.26
C ASP A 328 31.60 -22.31 -3.55
N ARG A 329 30.79 -22.75 -2.58
CA ARG A 329 29.83 -23.84 -2.80
C ARG A 329 28.63 -23.35 -3.59
N ALA A 330 28.15 -22.14 -3.34
CA ALA A 330 27.06 -21.54 -4.11
C ALA A 330 27.44 -21.42 -5.60
N GLN A 331 28.65 -20.95 -5.90
CA GLN A 331 29.15 -20.81 -7.26
C GLN A 331 29.23 -22.16 -7.97
N ARG A 332 29.79 -23.20 -7.34
CA ARG A 332 29.83 -24.56 -7.92
C ARG A 332 28.46 -25.14 -8.22
N ALA A 333 27.50 -24.92 -7.31
CA ALA A 333 26.11 -25.34 -7.49
C ALA A 333 25.45 -24.59 -8.65
N ALA A 334 25.68 -23.28 -8.77
CA ALA A 334 25.20 -22.48 -9.89
C ALA A 334 25.83 -22.93 -11.21
N ASP A 335 27.14 -23.17 -11.26
CA ASP A 335 27.83 -23.62 -12.47
C ASP A 335 27.31 -24.98 -12.95
N THR A 336 26.96 -25.88 -12.03
CA THR A 336 26.35 -27.18 -12.37
C THR A 336 24.96 -27.00 -12.99
N LEU A 337 24.16 -26.10 -12.41
CA LEU A 337 22.83 -25.78 -12.93
C LEU A 337 22.92 -25.10 -14.30
N LEU A 338 23.81 -24.13 -14.48
CA LEU A 338 24.02 -23.40 -15.75
C LEU A 338 24.52 -24.33 -16.88
N LYS A 339 25.43 -25.26 -16.59
CA LYS A 339 25.91 -26.24 -17.57
C LYS A 339 24.82 -27.21 -18.03
N SER A 340 23.92 -27.58 -17.12
CA SER A 340 22.81 -28.51 -17.41
C SER A 340 21.65 -27.85 -18.18
N SER A 341 21.40 -26.55 -17.95
CA SER A 341 20.34 -25.79 -18.60
C SER A 341 20.69 -25.33 -20.03
N ALA A 342 21.82 -25.78 -20.59
CA ALA A 342 22.27 -25.45 -21.93
C ALA A 342 21.59 -26.27 -23.05
N SER A 343 20.61 -27.12 -22.71
CA SER A 343 19.76 -27.82 -23.69
C SER A 343 18.69 -26.88 -24.27
N ALA A 344 18.54 -26.90 -25.59
CA ALA A 344 17.99 -25.83 -26.45
C ALA A 344 16.56 -25.29 -26.22
N ASP A 345 15.76 -25.83 -25.29
CA ASP A 345 14.32 -25.52 -25.19
C ASP A 345 13.89 -24.72 -23.93
N GLU A 346 14.77 -24.49 -22.94
CA GLU A 346 14.46 -23.68 -21.75
C GLU A 346 15.32 -22.40 -21.64
N PRO A 347 14.75 -21.25 -21.23
CA PRO A 347 15.52 -20.04 -21.00
C PRO A 347 16.58 -20.29 -19.91
N PRO A 348 17.81 -19.79 -20.08
CA PRO A 348 18.89 -20.05 -19.15
C PRO A 348 18.49 -19.61 -17.75
N ALA A 349 18.71 -20.47 -16.76
CA ALA A 349 18.47 -20.16 -15.35
C ALA A 349 19.53 -19.19 -14.78
N ALA A 350 20.00 -18.25 -15.62
CA ALA A 350 21.02 -17.26 -15.33
C ALA A 350 20.66 -16.39 -14.11
N ARG A 351 19.37 -16.15 -13.86
CA ARG A 351 18.87 -15.41 -12.68
C ARG A 351 19.25 -16.05 -11.33
N ILE A 352 19.76 -17.28 -11.31
CA ILE A 352 20.31 -17.90 -10.10
C ILE A 352 21.57 -17.18 -9.58
N LEU A 353 22.20 -16.34 -10.40
CA LEU A 353 23.37 -15.54 -10.01
C LEU A 353 23.02 -14.37 -9.08
N PHE A 354 21.76 -13.89 -9.01
CA PHE A 354 21.41 -12.76 -8.13
C PHE A 354 21.70 -13.02 -6.64
N PRO A 355 21.30 -14.17 -6.04
CA PRO A 355 21.69 -14.50 -4.67
C PRO A 355 23.21 -14.48 -4.42
N ILE A 356 24.00 -14.89 -5.43
CA ILE A 356 25.47 -14.92 -5.35
C ILE A 356 26.03 -13.50 -5.38
N ILE A 357 25.59 -12.68 -6.35
CA ILE A 357 25.97 -11.26 -6.46
C ILE A 357 25.66 -10.55 -5.14
N ARG A 358 24.48 -10.77 -4.57
CA ARG A 358 24.07 -10.18 -3.29
C ARG A 358 24.98 -10.62 -2.14
N ALA A 359 25.26 -11.91 -2.02
CA ALA A 359 26.12 -12.43 -0.96
C ALA A 359 27.55 -11.88 -1.05
N LEU A 360 28.09 -11.73 -2.27
CA LEU A 360 29.42 -11.18 -2.52
C LEU A 360 29.47 -9.66 -2.34
N ALA A 361 28.42 -8.93 -2.73
CA ALA A 361 28.38 -7.48 -2.64
C ALA A 361 28.37 -6.96 -1.19
N VAL A 362 27.94 -7.77 -0.21
CA VAL A 362 27.92 -7.37 1.21
C VAL A 362 29.32 -7.10 1.77
N LYS A 363 30.37 -7.76 1.26
CA LYS A 363 31.74 -7.58 1.72
C LYS A 363 32.56 -6.84 0.67
N GLU A 364 33.23 -5.76 1.07
CA GLU A 364 34.06 -4.97 0.16
C GLU A 364 35.19 -5.80 -0.47
N ALA A 365 35.78 -6.74 0.28
CA ALA A 365 36.84 -7.63 -0.21
C ALA A 365 36.41 -8.56 -1.37
N THR A 366 35.12 -8.84 -1.50
CA THR A 366 34.57 -9.73 -2.54
C THR A 366 33.82 -8.97 -3.66
N THR A 367 33.95 -7.64 -3.69
CA THR A 367 33.24 -6.79 -4.67
C THR A 367 33.59 -7.13 -6.11
N GLU A 368 34.86 -7.36 -6.42
CA GLU A 368 35.29 -7.73 -7.78
C GLU A 368 34.74 -9.10 -8.21
N GLN A 369 34.57 -10.03 -7.26
CA GLN A 369 33.92 -11.31 -7.54
C GLN A 369 32.42 -11.12 -7.79
N ALA A 370 31.76 -10.24 -7.04
CA ALA A 370 30.37 -9.86 -7.30
C ALA A 370 30.21 -9.24 -8.69
N TRP A 371 31.17 -8.40 -9.09
CA TRP A 371 31.20 -7.78 -10.41
C TRP A 371 31.41 -8.80 -11.53
N ALA A 372 32.33 -9.75 -11.36
CA ALA A 372 32.54 -10.83 -12.31
C ALA A 372 31.28 -11.70 -12.48
N ALA A 373 30.57 -12.01 -11.38
CA ALA A 373 29.30 -12.73 -11.42
C ALA A 373 28.20 -11.93 -12.14
N TYR A 374 28.18 -10.60 -11.99
CA TYR A 374 27.28 -9.72 -12.76
C TYR A 374 27.61 -9.71 -14.26
N GLN A 375 28.88 -9.66 -14.64
CA GLN A 375 29.28 -9.73 -16.04
C GLN A 375 28.87 -11.08 -16.66
N GLN A 376 29.09 -12.18 -15.94
CA GLN A 376 28.63 -13.51 -16.34
C GLN A 376 27.10 -13.54 -16.53
N LEU A 377 26.34 -12.95 -15.61
CA LEU A 377 24.88 -12.84 -15.73
C LEU A 377 24.47 -12.07 -16.99
N ARG A 378 25.17 -10.97 -17.31
CA ARG A 378 24.89 -10.13 -18.48
C ARG A 378 25.24 -10.86 -19.79
N GLU A 379 26.32 -11.62 -19.83
CA GLU A 379 26.69 -12.45 -20.98
C GLU A 379 25.68 -13.57 -21.24
N LEU A 380 25.17 -14.19 -20.18
CA LEU A 380 24.20 -15.29 -20.28
C LEU A 380 22.79 -14.82 -20.67
N LEU A 381 22.37 -13.62 -20.23
CA LEU A 381 21.04 -13.08 -20.53
C LEU A 381 21.02 -12.24 -21.82
N GLY A 382 22.10 -11.56 -22.18
CA GLY A 382 22.15 -10.70 -23.37
C GLY A 382 20.96 -9.74 -23.45
N ASP A 383 20.19 -9.84 -24.54
CA ASP A 383 19.01 -9.01 -24.81
C ASP A 383 17.78 -9.36 -23.92
N ASP A 384 17.78 -10.50 -23.24
CA ASP A 384 16.70 -10.91 -22.33
C ASP A 384 16.80 -10.25 -20.94
N MET A 385 17.84 -9.45 -20.70
CA MET A 385 18.03 -8.71 -19.45
C MET A 385 16.98 -7.61 -19.29
N LYS A 386 16.09 -7.76 -18.30
CA LYS A 386 15.01 -6.80 -18.05
C LYS A 386 15.46 -5.66 -17.15
N ILE A 387 14.69 -4.57 -17.16
CA ILE A 387 14.99 -3.39 -16.34
C ILE A 387 14.91 -3.72 -14.83
N GLU A 388 14.10 -4.70 -14.45
CA GLU A 388 14.03 -5.18 -13.06
C GLU A 388 15.21 -6.06 -12.67
N ASP A 389 15.81 -6.78 -13.63
CA ASP A 389 17.03 -7.56 -13.39
C ASP A 389 18.21 -6.61 -13.05
N TYR A 390 18.31 -5.45 -13.71
CA TYR A 390 19.27 -4.40 -13.36
C TYR A 390 19.01 -3.80 -11.97
N ASP A 391 17.74 -3.59 -11.59
CA ASP A 391 17.40 -3.02 -10.27
C ASP A 391 17.87 -3.91 -9.12
N GLU A 392 17.76 -5.23 -9.26
CA GLU A 392 18.20 -6.19 -8.24
C GLU A 392 19.73 -6.12 -8.06
N VAL A 393 20.48 -6.01 -9.16
CA VAL A 393 21.94 -5.82 -9.13
C VAL A 393 22.32 -4.49 -8.49
N ILE A 394 21.69 -3.40 -8.93
CA ILE A 394 21.95 -2.05 -8.41
C ILE A 394 21.70 -2.03 -6.90
N THR A 395 20.57 -2.57 -6.46
CA THR A 395 20.20 -2.65 -5.03
C THR A 395 21.23 -3.46 -4.25
N SER A 396 21.66 -4.61 -4.78
CA SER A 396 22.67 -5.47 -4.14
C SER A 396 23.99 -4.72 -3.88
N PHE A 397 24.49 -3.95 -4.85
CA PHE A 397 25.69 -3.14 -4.69
C PHE A 397 25.49 -1.94 -3.76
N LEU A 398 24.33 -1.28 -3.78
CA LEU A 398 24.04 -0.15 -2.89
C LEU A 398 23.94 -0.57 -1.42
N VAL A 399 23.39 -1.76 -1.14
CA VAL A 399 23.36 -2.35 0.19
C VAL A 399 24.78 -2.59 0.69
N GLY A 400 25.63 -3.17 -0.16
CA GLY A 400 27.06 -3.40 0.06
C GLY A 400 27.94 -2.16 0.09
N ASN A 401 27.35 -0.96 0.03
CA ASN A 401 28.07 0.33 -0.02
C ASN A 401 29.00 0.52 -1.24
N CYS A 402 28.87 -0.34 -2.24
CA CYS A 402 29.63 -0.34 -3.49
C CYS A 402 28.92 0.54 -4.54
N VAL A 403 28.72 1.83 -4.23
CA VAL A 403 27.91 2.76 -5.05
C VAL A 403 28.45 2.90 -6.48
N GLU A 404 29.76 2.80 -6.67
CA GLU A 404 30.40 2.88 -7.99
C GLU A 404 29.97 1.73 -8.92
N HIS A 405 29.88 0.50 -8.40
CA HIS A 405 29.41 -0.67 -9.12
C HIS A 405 27.90 -0.59 -9.41
N GLY A 406 27.12 -0.09 -8.46
CA GLY A 406 25.70 0.20 -8.68
C GLY A 406 25.48 1.27 -9.75
N LEU A 407 26.32 2.31 -9.80
CA LEU A 407 26.26 3.33 -10.85
C LEU A 407 26.67 2.74 -12.21
N GLN A 408 27.70 1.89 -12.27
CA GLN A 408 28.09 1.21 -13.50
C GLN A 408 26.95 0.33 -14.03
N ALA A 409 26.30 -0.47 -13.19
CA ALA A 409 25.15 -1.28 -13.59
C ALA A 409 23.98 -0.40 -14.10
N PHE A 410 23.78 0.79 -13.54
CA PHE A 410 22.81 1.76 -14.04
C PHE A 410 23.23 2.40 -15.38
N VAL A 411 24.52 2.64 -15.61
CA VAL A 411 25.06 3.09 -16.91
C VAL A 411 24.84 2.00 -17.96
N ASP A 412 25.15 0.74 -17.63
CA ASP A 412 24.97 -0.43 -18.49
C ASP A 412 23.49 -0.64 -18.88
N MET A 413 22.56 -0.32 -17.98
CA MET A 413 21.12 -0.34 -18.26
C MET A 413 20.68 0.77 -19.24
N MET A 414 21.36 1.91 -19.22
CA MET A 414 20.96 3.12 -19.96
C MET A 414 21.63 3.25 -21.32
N PHE A 415 22.80 2.64 -21.50
CA PHE A 415 23.61 2.73 -22.71
C PHE A 415 24.03 1.32 -23.17
N SER A 416 23.83 1.03 -24.45
CA SER A 416 24.30 -0.22 -25.06
C SER A 416 25.83 -0.25 -25.25
N ASP A 417 26.47 0.93 -25.25
CA ASP A 417 27.92 1.07 -25.41
C ASP A 417 28.68 0.82 -24.09
N ALA A 418 29.86 0.21 -24.18
CA ALA A 418 30.72 -0.09 -23.03
C ALA A 418 31.39 1.18 -22.46
N ILE A 419 30.65 1.95 -21.68
CA ILE A 419 31.17 3.10 -20.94
C ILE A 419 31.57 2.64 -19.54
N ASP A 420 32.85 2.31 -19.33
CA ASP A 420 33.36 2.00 -17.98
C ASP A 420 33.70 3.29 -17.22
N ILE A 421 32.95 3.58 -16.16
CA ILE A 421 33.12 4.74 -15.29
C ILE A 421 33.94 4.44 -14.03
N ARG A 422 34.27 3.16 -13.78
CA ARG A 422 34.94 2.74 -12.55
C ARG A 422 36.38 3.25 -12.48
N GLY A 423 36.83 3.63 -11.29
CA GLY A 423 38.18 4.14 -11.01
C GLY A 423 38.43 5.58 -11.49
N ARG A 424 37.47 6.22 -12.17
CA ARG A 424 37.65 7.59 -12.70
C ARG A 424 37.43 8.64 -11.61
N THR A 425 38.34 9.61 -11.51
CA THR A 425 38.22 10.73 -10.57
C THR A 425 37.11 11.72 -10.98
N LYS A 426 36.89 11.90 -12.28
CA LYS A 426 35.79 12.68 -12.87
C LYS A 426 34.92 11.79 -13.76
N LEU A 427 33.60 11.94 -13.64
CA LEU A 427 32.64 11.19 -14.44
C LEU A 427 32.56 11.75 -15.89
N PRO A 428 32.35 10.90 -16.91
CA PRO A 428 32.11 11.36 -18.28
C PRO A 428 30.92 12.33 -18.35
N THR A 429 30.98 13.33 -19.24
CA THR A 429 29.94 14.37 -19.37
C THR A 429 28.54 13.81 -19.62
N VAL A 430 28.43 12.67 -20.32
CA VAL A 430 27.18 11.96 -20.60
C VAL A 430 26.49 11.48 -19.30
N VAL A 431 27.28 11.05 -18.32
CA VAL A 431 26.81 10.53 -17.01
C VAL A 431 26.81 11.62 -15.94
N SER A 432 27.71 12.61 -16.06
CA SER A 432 27.90 13.76 -15.17
C SER A 432 26.87 14.87 -15.42
N ASN A 433 25.61 14.51 -15.63
CA ASN A 433 24.52 15.46 -15.86
C ASN A 433 23.42 15.27 -14.81
N HIS A 434 22.92 16.37 -14.25
CA HIS A 434 21.80 16.35 -13.32
C HIS A 434 20.57 15.62 -13.87
N PHE A 435 20.31 15.61 -15.18
CA PHE A 435 19.20 14.82 -15.72
C PHE A 435 19.38 13.31 -15.56
N PHE A 436 20.61 12.82 -15.78
CA PHE A 436 20.94 11.41 -15.61
C PHE A 436 20.80 10.99 -14.15
N THR A 437 21.38 11.78 -13.23
CA THR A 437 21.26 11.56 -11.78
C THR A 437 19.80 11.62 -11.34
N GLY A 438 19.00 12.50 -11.93
CA GLY A 438 17.57 12.61 -11.65
C GLY A 438 16.77 11.39 -12.06
N LYS A 439 17.07 10.78 -13.21
CA LYS A 439 16.43 9.52 -13.62
C LYS A 439 16.77 8.40 -12.65
N TRP A 440 18.03 8.29 -12.24
CA TRP A 440 18.45 7.27 -11.29
C TRP A 440 17.79 7.44 -9.93
N LEU A 441 17.85 8.65 -9.36
CA LEU A 441 17.22 8.96 -8.07
C LEU A 441 15.70 8.75 -8.10
N LYS A 442 15.02 9.16 -9.18
CA LYS A 442 13.58 8.91 -9.35
C LYS A 442 13.26 7.42 -9.33
N ARG A 443 14.10 6.58 -9.95
CA ARG A 443 13.93 5.13 -9.98
C ARG A 443 14.13 4.51 -8.58
N LEU A 444 15.22 4.88 -7.88
CA LEU A 444 15.49 4.41 -6.52
C LEU A 444 14.39 4.82 -5.53
N ILE A 445 13.93 6.07 -5.60
CA ILE A 445 12.82 6.57 -4.78
C ILE A 445 11.52 5.81 -5.12
N GLY A 446 11.26 5.55 -6.41
CA GLY A 446 10.10 4.78 -6.85
C GLY A 446 10.13 3.31 -6.41
N ALA A 447 11.32 2.71 -6.31
CA ALA A 447 11.53 1.36 -5.79
C ALA A 447 11.48 1.28 -4.26
N GLY A 448 11.53 2.43 -3.56
CA GLY A 448 11.53 2.52 -2.10
C GLY A 448 12.91 2.42 -1.45
N ASP A 449 13.99 2.37 -2.24
CA ASP A 449 15.38 2.38 -1.72
C ASP A 449 15.86 3.81 -1.47
N LEU A 450 15.36 4.40 -0.37
CA LEU A 450 15.68 5.78 0.00
C LEU A 450 17.11 5.93 0.53
N ASP A 451 17.64 4.90 1.19
CA ASP A 451 19.02 4.89 1.70
C ASP A 451 20.02 4.77 0.55
N GLY A 452 19.77 3.90 -0.43
CA GLY A 452 20.54 3.82 -1.67
C GLY A 452 20.53 5.15 -2.42
N ALA A 453 19.36 5.79 -2.56
CA ALA A 453 19.24 7.10 -3.18
C ALA A 453 20.10 8.17 -2.47
N TYR A 454 20.15 8.17 -1.14
CA TYR A 454 21.01 9.09 -0.40
C TYR A 454 22.50 8.81 -0.58
N LYS A 455 22.92 7.53 -0.53
CA LYS A 455 24.32 7.14 -0.81
C LYS A 455 24.76 7.62 -2.19
N VAL A 456 23.89 7.50 -3.19
CA VAL A 456 24.11 8.01 -4.55
C VAL A 456 24.32 9.53 -4.57
N VAL A 457 23.49 10.30 -3.86
CA VAL A 457 23.66 11.76 -3.74
C VAL A 457 25.02 12.11 -3.13
N VAL A 458 25.40 11.45 -2.04
CA VAL A 458 26.69 11.69 -1.37
C VAL A 458 27.87 11.37 -2.30
N TYR A 459 27.80 10.23 -3.00
CA TYR A 459 28.84 9.79 -3.92
C TYR A 459 28.99 10.76 -5.11
N LEU A 460 27.89 11.14 -5.74
CA LEU A 460 27.89 12.05 -6.90
C LEU A 460 28.42 13.44 -6.53
N GLN A 461 28.06 13.95 -5.35
CA GLN A 461 28.58 15.23 -4.88
C GLN A 461 30.11 15.18 -4.67
N ARG A 462 30.64 14.07 -4.13
CA ARG A 462 32.10 13.86 -4.01
C ARG A 462 32.80 13.84 -5.37
N LYS A 463 32.13 13.36 -6.42
CA LYS A 463 32.61 13.38 -7.81
C LYS A 463 32.38 14.72 -8.53
N GLY A 464 31.91 15.75 -7.81
CA GLY A 464 31.68 17.10 -8.34
C GLY A 464 30.36 17.28 -9.10
N VAL A 465 29.44 16.31 -9.02
CA VAL A 465 28.12 16.38 -9.68
C VAL A 465 27.08 16.80 -8.66
N ALA A 466 26.60 18.04 -8.76
CA ALA A 466 25.54 18.55 -7.90
C ALA A 466 24.16 18.06 -8.38
N SER A 467 23.44 17.36 -7.50
CA SER A 467 22.04 16.99 -7.75
C SER A 467 21.14 18.23 -7.78
N SER A 468 20.11 18.24 -8.61
CA SER A 468 19.23 19.41 -8.68
C SER A 468 18.34 19.52 -7.42
N PRO A 469 17.88 20.73 -7.07
CA PRO A 469 16.97 20.92 -5.93
C PRO A 469 15.69 20.08 -6.04
N ILE A 470 15.19 19.88 -7.27
CA ILE A 470 13.99 19.08 -7.55
C ILE A 470 14.19 17.62 -7.11
N GLN A 471 15.38 17.06 -7.34
CA GLN A 471 15.70 15.67 -7.00
C GLN A 471 15.82 15.47 -5.49
N LEU A 472 16.53 16.39 -4.82
CA LEU A 472 16.69 16.35 -3.37
C LEU A 472 15.37 16.59 -2.65
N ASN A 473 14.54 17.51 -3.13
CA ASN A 473 13.19 17.71 -2.60
C ASN A 473 12.31 16.46 -2.78
N GLY A 474 12.45 15.74 -3.90
CA GLY A 474 11.80 14.45 -4.11
C GLY A 474 12.20 13.41 -3.07
N LEU A 475 13.49 13.33 -2.71
CA LEU A 475 14.01 12.45 -1.67
C LEU A 475 13.54 12.86 -0.26
N ILE A 476 13.64 14.15 0.08
CA ILE A 476 13.13 14.73 1.34
C ILE A 476 11.65 14.39 1.52
N GLY A 477 10.84 14.63 0.48
CA GLY A 477 9.42 14.31 0.51
C GLY A 477 9.15 12.81 0.66
N ALA A 478 9.95 11.95 0.04
CA ALA A 478 9.82 10.49 0.18
C ALA A 478 10.12 10.02 1.61
N TRP A 479 11.17 10.56 2.23
CA TRP A 479 11.46 10.31 3.64
C TRP A 479 10.36 10.81 4.57
N ILE A 480 9.84 12.02 4.36
CA ILE A 480 8.74 12.56 5.16
C ILE A 480 7.49 11.68 5.07
N ARG A 481 7.12 11.20 3.87
CA ARG A 481 5.98 10.30 3.67
C ARG A 481 6.16 8.91 4.27
N SER A 482 7.40 8.48 4.52
CA SER A 482 7.67 7.18 5.16
C SER A 482 7.38 7.19 6.66
N GLU A 483 7.28 8.37 7.28
CA GLU A 483 6.94 8.60 8.70
C GLU A 483 7.83 7.88 9.74
N THR A 484 8.97 7.31 9.33
CA THR A 484 9.94 6.74 10.28
C THR A 484 10.81 7.83 10.89
N ALA A 485 11.10 7.73 12.19
CA ALA A 485 11.89 8.74 12.92
C ALA A 485 13.26 8.99 12.28
N GLU A 486 13.96 7.92 11.88
CA GLU A 486 15.27 8.02 11.23
C GLU A 486 15.20 8.74 9.87
N ASN A 487 14.17 8.47 9.06
CA ASN A 487 14.01 9.14 7.77
C ASN A 487 13.61 10.61 7.93
N LEU A 488 12.81 10.95 8.96
CA LEU A 488 12.49 12.34 9.27
C LEU A 488 13.75 13.13 9.64
N ASP A 489 14.63 12.56 10.46
CA ASP A 489 15.90 13.19 10.83
C ASP A 489 16.82 13.35 9.61
N LYS A 490 16.92 12.34 8.73
CA LYS A 490 17.67 12.43 7.46
C LYS A 490 17.10 13.52 6.54
N ALA A 491 15.78 13.60 6.41
CA ALA A 491 15.10 14.61 5.61
C ALA A 491 15.37 16.03 6.12
N GLU A 492 15.25 16.21 7.44
CA GLU A 492 15.49 17.48 8.11
C GLU A 492 16.95 17.92 7.96
N ASN A 493 17.90 17.01 8.22
CA ASN A 493 19.33 17.28 8.07
C ASN A 493 19.70 17.67 6.63
N LEU A 494 19.18 16.94 5.63
CA LEU A 494 19.41 17.26 4.22
C LEU A 494 18.81 18.62 3.85
N ALA A 495 17.55 18.88 4.23
CA ALA A 495 16.88 20.13 3.92
C ALA A 495 17.60 21.34 4.56
N TRP A 496 17.99 21.25 5.83
CA TRP A 496 18.76 22.31 6.49
C TRP A 496 20.16 22.49 5.89
N SER A 497 20.79 21.43 5.38
CA SER A 497 22.05 21.56 4.63
C SER A 497 21.86 22.36 3.33
N MET A 498 20.75 22.15 2.61
CA MET A 498 20.42 22.92 1.40
C MET A 498 20.08 24.38 1.73
N ILE A 499 19.41 24.63 2.87
CA ILE A 499 19.08 25.97 3.35
C ILE A 499 20.37 26.74 3.69
N ARG A 500 21.30 26.10 4.42
CA ARG A 500 22.62 26.70 4.70
C ARG A 500 23.35 27.06 3.40
N ALA A 501 23.39 26.16 2.43
CA ALA A 501 24.00 26.44 1.12
C ALA A 501 23.35 27.64 0.40
N ARG A 502 22.04 27.83 0.55
CA ARG A 502 21.32 28.98 0.00
C ARG A 502 21.68 30.28 0.73
N VAL A 503 21.72 30.27 2.06
CA VAL A 503 22.06 31.45 2.87
C VAL A 503 23.50 31.88 2.60
N GLU A 504 24.45 30.94 2.57
CA GLU A 504 25.84 31.21 2.23
C GLU A 504 25.98 31.85 0.84
N TYR A 505 25.24 31.35 -0.16
CA TYR A 505 25.20 31.93 -1.50
C TYR A 505 24.70 33.39 -1.49
N VAL A 506 23.64 33.69 -0.73
CA VAL A 506 23.10 35.05 -0.60
C VAL A 506 24.13 35.98 0.06
N GLN A 507 24.78 35.53 1.13
CA GLN A 507 25.82 36.30 1.82
C GLN A 507 27.05 36.55 0.93
N MET A 508 27.48 35.55 0.15
CA MET A 508 28.57 35.72 -0.81
C MET A 508 28.21 36.77 -1.86
N ARG A 509 27.01 36.68 -2.46
CA ARG A 509 26.55 37.66 -3.45
C ARG A 509 26.49 39.09 -2.88
N LYS A 510 26.05 39.27 -1.62
CA LYS A 510 26.04 40.59 -0.96
C LYS A 510 27.44 41.15 -0.79
N ARG A 511 28.37 40.33 -0.27
CA ARG A 511 29.78 40.72 -0.12
C ARG A 511 30.43 41.09 -1.46
N THR A 512 30.15 40.34 -2.52
CA THR A 512 30.65 40.67 -3.87
C THR A 512 30.04 41.95 -4.42
N ALA A 513 28.77 42.25 -4.13
CA ALA A 513 28.13 43.50 -4.54
C ALA A 513 28.68 44.72 -3.77
N GLU A 514 29.04 44.54 -2.50
CA GLU A 514 29.66 45.56 -1.65
C GLU A 514 31.12 45.82 -2.03
N MET A 515 31.85 44.79 -2.48
CA MET A 515 33.20 44.91 -3.06
C MET A 515 33.12 45.31 -4.54
N HIS A 516 32.96 46.60 -4.84
CA HIS A 516 32.98 47.14 -6.21
C HIS A 516 34.28 46.78 -6.96
N VAL A 517 34.30 45.67 -7.71
CA VAL A 517 35.39 45.31 -8.65
C VAL A 517 34.83 45.29 -10.08
N PRO A 518 35.38 46.08 -11.02
CA PRO A 518 34.86 46.17 -12.39
C PRO A 518 35.39 45.04 -13.27
N ILE A 519 35.31 43.78 -12.82
CA ILE A 519 35.66 42.61 -13.63
C ILE A 519 34.55 41.58 -13.51
N ARG A 520 33.79 41.44 -14.59
CA ARG A 520 32.78 40.40 -14.78
C ARG A 520 33.51 39.09 -15.08
N PHE A 521 33.77 38.27 -14.08
CA PHE A 521 34.25 36.91 -14.32
C PHE A 521 33.13 36.09 -14.97
N TYR A 522 33.40 35.62 -16.19
CA TYR A 522 32.63 34.56 -16.83
C TYR A 522 32.74 33.30 -15.96
N ASP A 523 31.60 32.71 -15.60
CA ASP A 523 31.49 31.54 -14.73
C ASP A 523 31.41 30.26 -15.59
N PRO A 524 32.43 29.37 -15.56
CA PRO A 524 32.25 27.98 -15.90
C PRO A 524 32.40 27.11 -14.65
N SER A 525 31.38 27.12 -13.79
CA SER A 525 31.16 26.17 -12.68
C SER A 525 32.20 26.20 -11.53
N PRO A 526 31.78 25.94 -10.28
CA PRO A 526 32.66 26.09 -9.13
C PRO A 526 33.66 24.93 -9.04
N GLN A 527 34.87 25.13 -9.56
CA GLN A 527 36.04 24.44 -9.03
C GLN A 527 36.40 25.13 -7.71
N ILE A 528 36.04 24.50 -6.59
CA ILE A 528 36.46 24.94 -5.26
C ILE A 528 37.97 24.71 -5.15
N GLN A 529 38.76 25.78 -5.25
CA GLN A 529 40.10 25.82 -4.68
C GLN A 529 39.97 26.03 -3.15
N PRO A 530 40.77 25.35 -2.32
CA PRO A 530 40.79 25.62 -0.89
C PRO A 530 41.48 26.97 -0.64
N SER A 531 40.81 27.88 0.09
CA SER A 531 41.41 29.13 0.56
C SER A 531 42.26 28.91 1.83
N PRO A 532 43.26 29.76 2.09
CA PRO A 532 44.38 29.47 2.98
C PRO A 532 44.00 29.64 4.46
N VAL A 533 44.51 28.72 5.26
CA VAL A 533 44.48 28.74 6.72
C VAL A 533 45.34 29.92 7.21
N ALA A 534 44.75 30.77 8.06
CA ALA A 534 45.50 31.78 8.80
C ALA A 534 46.39 31.09 9.84
N THR A 535 47.69 31.31 9.69
CA THR A 535 48.76 30.88 10.59
C THR A 535 48.81 31.76 11.85
N THR A 536 48.50 31.14 12.98
CA THR A 536 49.13 31.38 14.29
C THR A 536 49.14 29.99 14.93
N GLY A 537 50.20 29.20 14.82
CA GLY A 537 51.49 29.43 15.45
C GLY A 537 51.57 28.45 16.61
N GLU A 538 52.14 27.27 16.37
CA GLU A 538 52.88 26.45 17.33
C GLU A 538 53.46 25.22 16.61
N GLU A 539 54.74 25.00 16.88
CA GLU A 539 55.66 24.07 16.22
C GLU A 539 55.50 22.65 16.79
N GLY A 540 55.67 21.62 15.95
CA GLY A 540 55.98 20.26 16.44
C GLY A 540 55.38 19.12 15.61
N GLU A 541 56.28 18.33 15.00
CA GLU A 541 56.10 16.96 14.48
C GLU A 541 55.23 16.72 13.23
N GLN A 542 55.91 16.47 12.10
CA GLN A 542 55.45 15.43 11.17
C GLN A 542 55.68 14.06 11.84
N PRO A 543 54.78 13.07 11.70
CA PRO A 543 54.86 12.21 10.51
C PRO A 543 53.52 11.58 10.06
N GLY A 544 53.54 10.97 8.88
CA GLY A 544 52.76 9.74 8.64
C GLY A 544 51.68 9.82 7.59
N ILE A 545 52.00 9.30 6.41
CA ILE A 545 51.04 8.76 5.45
C ILE A 545 50.20 7.69 6.17
N VAL A 546 48.88 7.87 6.21
CA VAL A 546 47.93 6.79 6.54
C VAL A 546 46.84 6.81 5.48
N GLU A 547 47.01 5.91 4.51
CA GLU A 547 45.92 5.33 3.75
C GLU A 547 45.00 4.56 4.71
N THR A 548 43.71 4.47 4.36
CA THR A 548 42.62 3.73 5.04
C THR A 548 42.00 4.38 6.26
N GLU A 549 40.84 5.03 6.09
CA GLU A 549 39.79 5.10 7.12
C GLU A 549 38.39 5.10 6.47
N ASP A 550 37.68 3.99 6.74
CA ASP A 550 36.26 3.82 7.01
C ASP A 550 35.21 4.77 6.40
N PHE A 551 34.23 4.17 5.75
CA PHE A 551 32.96 4.80 5.38
C PHE A 551 32.10 5.06 6.63
N THR A 552 32.51 6.01 7.46
CA THR A 552 31.58 6.76 8.29
C THR A 552 31.14 7.99 7.49
N PRO A 553 29.86 8.12 7.11
CA PRO A 553 29.39 9.35 6.49
C PRO A 553 29.67 10.51 7.45
N PRO A 554 30.19 11.65 6.97
CA PRO A 554 30.45 12.79 7.83
C PRO A 554 29.18 13.12 8.60
N THR A 555 29.32 13.32 9.91
CA THR A 555 28.21 13.58 10.85
C THR A 555 27.31 14.74 10.41
N HIS A 556 27.79 15.59 9.50
CA HIS A 556 26.98 16.56 8.78
C HIS A 556 27.31 16.56 7.27
N PHE A 557 26.46 15.94 6.46
CA PHE A 557 26.46 16.14 5.02
C PHE A 557 26.20 17.62 4.68
N ARG A 558 27.17 18.27 4.03
CA ARG A 558 27.02 19.64 3.53
C ARG A 558 26.59 19.59 2.07
N SER A 559 25.32 19.86 1.78
CA SER A 559 24.82 19.88 0.41
C SER A 559 25.47 21.01 -0.41
N ALA A 560 25.91 20.69 -1.63
CA ALA A 560 26.30 21.70 -2.62
C ALA A 560 25.08 22.37 -3.28
N THR A 561 23.89 21.80 -3.10
CA THR A 561 22.66 22.21 -3.75
C THR A 561 21.93 23.23 -2.89
N ARG A 562 21.56 24.35 -3.49
CA ARG A 562 20.82 25.44 -2.83
C ARG A 562 19.36 25.06 -2.63
N ALA A 563 18.80 25.37 -1.47
CA ALA A 563 17.37 25.23 -1.21
C ALA A 563 16.50 26.06 -2.17
N SER A 564 15.33 25.50 -2.50
CA SER A 564 14.26 26.19 -3.24
C SER A 564 13.08 26.49 -2.32
N SER A 565 12.09 27.25 -2.81
CA SER A 565 10.84 27.50 -2.07
C SER A 565 10.14 26.20 -1.66
N GLU A 566 10.23 25.15 -2.49
CA GLU A 566 9.65 23.85 -2.18
C GLU A 566 10.37 23.13 -1.04
N THR A 567 11.68 23.30 -0.88
CA THR A 567 12.42 22.77 0.28
C THR A 567 11.84 23.34 1.58
N PHE A 568 11.56 24.65 1.59
CA PHE A 568 10.92 25.32 2.72
C PHE A 568 9.47 24.87 2.91
N SER A 569 8.69 24.71 1.83
CA SER A 569 7.31 24.20 1.91
C SER A 569 7.24 22.79 2.51
N LEU A 570 8.13 21.88 2.12
CA LEU A 570 8.18 20.51 2.63
C LEU A 570 8.46 20.47 4.14
N LEU A 571 9.43 21.25 4.61
CA LEU A 571 9.70 21.36 6.05
C LEU A 571 8.56 22.03 6.80
N ALA A 572 7.97 23.09 6.23
CA ALA A 572 6.87 23.80 6.88
C ALA A 572 5.63 22.91 7.06
N GLU A 573 5.30 22.11 6.05
CA GLU A 573 4.23 21.12 6.13
C GLU A 573 4.54 20.04 7.17
N ASN A 574 5.78 19.53 7.20
CA ASN A 574 6.19 18.54 8.19
C ASN A 574 6.08 19.07 9.63
N TYR A 575 6.62 20.26 9.90
CA TYR A 575 6.57 20.87 11.22
C TYR A 575 5.14 21.23 11.65
N ALA A 576 4.33 21.76 10.72
CA ALA A 576 2.94 22.06 11.00
C ALA A 576 2.13 20.80 11.32
N ALA A 577 2.31 19.70 10.56
CA ALA A 577 1.64 18.43 10.82
C ALA A 577 2.03 17.80 12.17
N ARG A 578 3.28 18.03 12.63
CA ARG A 578 3.82 17.54 13.90
C ARG A 578 3.59 18.50 15.08
N GLY A 579 2.97 19.66 14.86
CA GLY A 579 2.75 20.68 15.90
C GLY A 579 4.04 21.35 16.40
N MET A 580 5.13 21.34 15.63
CA MET A 580 6.43 21.90 16.01
C MET A 580 6.50 23.40 15.70
N HIS A 581 5.86 24.21 16.54
CA HIS A 581 5.74 25.66 16.32
C HIS A 581 7.07 26.38 16.23
N ASP A 582 7.95 26.16 17.21
CA ASP A 582 9.22 26.89 17.33
C ASP A 582 10.11 26.63 16.12
N ARG A 583 10.16 25.37 15.66
CA ARG A 583 10.91 24.99 14.44
C ARG A 583 10.35 25.65 13.18
N LEU A 584 9.03 25.84 13.11
CA LEU A 584 8.40 26.54 12.00
C LEU A 584 8.70 28.05 12.04
N GLN A 585 8.79 28.66 13.23
CA GLN A 585 9.23 30.05 13.39
C GLN A 585 10.71 30.22 13.01
N ASP A 586 11.57 29.30 13.41
CA ASP A 586 12.99 29.28 13.01
C ASP A 586 13.12 29.21 11.48
N LEU A 587 12.35 28.30 10.85
CA LEU A 587 12.32 28.16 9.40
C LEU A 587 11.87 29.45 8.71
N TRP A 588 10.88 30.14 9.29
CA TRP A 588 10.40 31.43 8.80
C TRP A 588 11.47 32.53 8.88
N ALA A 589 12.18 32.63 10.00
CA ALA A 589 13.26 33.61 10.16
C ALA A 589 14.39 33.39 9.15
N VAL A 590 14.70 32.14 8.82
CA VAL A 590 15.73 31.80 7.84
C VAL A 590 15.27 32.00 6.40
N LEU A 591 13.96 31.92 6.11
CA LEU A 591 13.41 32.17 4.77
C LEU A 591 13.76 33.58 4.26
N GLU A 592 13.66 34.58 5.14
CA GLU A 592 14.02 35.97 4.82
C GLU A 592 15.52 36.10 4.55
N GLN A 593 16.36 35.45 5.36
CA GLN A 593 17.82 35.43 5.17
C GLN A 593 18.24 34.73 3.86
N ALA A 594 17.48 33.71 3.45
CA ALA A 594 17.68 32.97 2.21
C ALA A 594 17.21 33.74 0.95
N GLU A 595 16.60 34.91 1.13
CA GLU A 595 15.99 35.73 0.07
C GLU A 595 15.14 34.87 -0.89
N ILE A 596 14.28 34.04 -0.30
CA ILE A 596 13.25 33.29 -1.02
C ILE A 596 11.93 34.00 -0.78
N GLY A 597 11.18 34.24 -1.86
CA GLY A 597 9.87 34.89 -1.77
C GLY A 597 8.91 34.08 -0.90
N THR A 598 8.25 34.75 0.04
CA THR A 598 7.18 34.16 0.83
C THR A 598 6.03 33.72 -0.07
N SER A 599 5.64 32.45 0.02
CA SER A 599 4.46 31.91 -0.64
C SER A 599 3.21 32.03 0.25
N SER A 600 2.02 32.04 -0.37
CA SER A 600 0.75 31.92 0.35
C SER A 600 0.71 30.63 1.19
N PHE A 601 1.23 29.53 0.64
CA PHE A 601 1.38 28.26 1.35
C PHE A 601 2.15 28.41 2.66
N MET A 602 3.33 29.02 2.66
CA MET A 602 4.15 29.19 3.88
C MET A 602 3.42 30.04 4.92
N MET A 603 2.83 31.17 4.49
CA MET A 603 2.01 32.00 5.37
C MET A 603 0.84 31.21 5.98
N ASN A 604 0.15 30.39 5.18
CA ASN A 604 -0.98 29.58 5.63
C ASN A 604 -0.57 28.51 6.64
N GLN A 605 0.63 27.92 6.51
CA GLN A 605 1.18 26.99 7.51
C GLN A 605 1.42 27.71 8.84
N LEU A 606 2.02 28.91 8.81
CA LEU A 606 2.25 29.71 10.03
C LEU A 606 0.95 30.17 10.70
N ILE A 607 -0.01 30.70 9.93
CA ILE A 607 -1.34 31.08 10.45
C ILE A 607 -1.99 29.90 11.17
N ARG A 608 -1.96 28.70 10.57
CA ARG A 608 -2.48 27.49 11.19
C ARG A 608 -1.73 27.11 12.47
N SER A 609 -0.40 27.23 12.47
CA SER A 609 0.42 26.91 13.63
C SER A 609 0.15 27.85 14.81
N TYR A 610 0.15 29.18 14.58
CA TYR A 610 -0.25 30.17 15.59
C TYR A 610 -1.68 29.93 16.09
N ALA A 611 -2.59 29.62 15.17
CA ALA A 611 -3.95 29.23 15.51
C ALA A 611 -4.04 27.89 16.25
N GLN A 612 -3.06 26.99 16.24
CA GLN A 612 -3.10 25.78 17.08
C GLN A 612 -2.56 26.07 18.49
N ASN A 613 -1.55 26.93 18.60
CA ASN A 613 -0.89 27.26 19.88
C ASN A 613 -1.56 28.38 20.68
N SER A 614 -2.80 28.73 20.35
CA SER A 614 -3.57 29.77 21.05
C SER A 614 -3.00 31.17 20.96
N GLN A 615 -2.40 31.47 19.81
CA GLN A 615 -1.84 32.77 19.45
C GLN A 615 -2.56 33.37 18.23
N PRO A 616 -3.88 33.64 18.31
CA PRO A 616 -4.65 34.13 17.17
C PRO A 616 -4.26 35.56 16.76
N ASP A 617 -3.80 36.39 17.70
CA ASP A 617 -3.42 37.78 17.43
C ASP A 617 -2.16 37.85 16.57
N GLU A 618 -1.20 36.97 16.80
CA GLU A 618 0.01 36.80 16.01
C GLU A 618 -0.31 36.30 14.59
N ALA A 619 -1.28 35.39 14.46
CA ALA A 619 -1.76 34.92 13.16
C ALA A 619 -2.36 36.06 12.33
N LEU A 620 -3.17 36.92 12.96
CA LEU A 620 -3.77 38.09 12.30
C LEU A 620 -2.73 39.16 11.99
N GLY A 621 -1.82 39.44 12.91
CA GLY A 621 -0.71 40.36 12.70
C GLY A 621 0.23 39.90 11.57
N LEU A 622 0.41 38.59 11.39
CA LEU A 622 1.16 38.04 10.25
C LEU A 622 0.42 38.30 8.92
N TYR A 623 -0.87 37.98 8.86
CA TYR A 623 -1.69 38.22 7.67
C TYR A 623 -1.72 39.71 7.28
N GLU A 624 -1.98 40.60 8.24
CA GLU A 624 -2.04 42.04 8.00
C GLU A 624 -0.70 42.60 7.52
N ARG A 625 0.43 42.12 8.05
CA ARG A 625 1.76 42.51 7.57
C ARG A 625 2.00 42.07 6.13
N LEU A 626 1.80 40.79 5.82
CA LEU A 626 2.20 40.21 4.53
C LEU A 626 1.26 40.55 3.37
N VAL A 627 -0.04 40.63 3.64
CA VAL A 627 -1.08 40.81 2.62
C VAL A 627 -1.52 42.26 2.52
N THR A 628 -1.78 42.91 3.67
CA THR A 628 -2.39 44.25 3.67
C THR A 628 -1.35 45.36 3.58
N ARG A 629 -0.29 45.31 4.41
CA ARG A 629 0.74 46.35 4.46
C ARG A 629 1.77 46.19 3.35
N ASP A 630 2.47 45.06 3.34
CA ASP A 630 3.60 44.86 2.43
C ASP A 630 3.17 44.39 1.03
N ARG A 631 1.95 43.86 0.90
CA ARG A 631 1.41 43.26 -0.34
C ARG A 631 2.36 42.28 -1.01
N ARG A 632 3.21 41.61 -0.21
CA ARG A 632 4.21 40.63 -0.66
C ARG A 632 3.57 39.32 -1.10
N VAL A 633 2.44 38.97 -0.47
CA VAL A 633 1.78 37.67 -0.66
C VAL A 633 0.35 37.88 -1.13
N ARG A 634 -0.06 37.14 -2.17
CA ARG A 634 -1.45 37.10 -2.60
C ARG A 634 -2.18 36.01 -1.79
N PRO A 635 -3.28 36.34 -1.10
CA PRO A 635 -4.06 35.34 -0.38
C PRO A 635 -4.84 34.45 -1.35
N ASP A 636 -5.08 33.22 -0.93
CA ASP A 636 -5.80 32.17 -1.66
C ASP A 636 -6.94 31.56 -0.82
N ALA A 637 -7.67 30.60 -1.39
CA ALA A 637 -8.76 29.90 -0.70
C ALA A 637 -8.31 29.31 0.65
N HIS A 638 -7.12 28.73 0.68
CA HIS A 638 -6.52 28.14 1.88
C HIS A 638 -6.17 29.19 2.94
N THR A 639 -5.82 30.42 2.53
CA THR A 639 -5.58 31.55 3.44
C THR A 639 -6.84 31.88 4.22
N TYR A 640 -7.96 32.05 3.51
CA TYR A 640 -9.23 32.35 4.16
C TYR A 640 -9.75 31.18 4.99
N LEU A 641 -9.54 29.94 4.54
CA LEU A 641 -9.84 28.77 5.35
C LEU A 641 -9.04 28.77 6.68
N ALA A 642 -7.76 29.10 6.62
CA ALA A 642 -6.92 29.20 7.82
C ALA A 642 -7.39 30.31 8.77
N LEU A 643 -7.76 31.48 8.24
CA LEU A 643 -8.28 32.61 9.02
C LEU A 643 -9.64 32.31 9.67
N PHE A 644 -10.58 31.68 8.96
CA PHE A 644 -11.85 31.30 9.56
C PHE A 644 -11.65 30.22 10.64
N ASN A 645 -10.72 29.28 10.43
CA ASN A 645 -10.39 28.27 11.44
C ASN A 645 -9.66 28.85 12.66
N SER A 646 -9.00 30.00 12.54
CA SER A 646 -8.34 30.67 13.68
C SER A 646 -9.32 31.39 14.61
N LEU A 647 -10.57 31.61 14.20
CA LEU A 647 -11.61 32.22 15.04
C LEU A 647 -11.87 31.39 16.31
N SER A 648 -12.15 32.07 17.42
CA SER A 648 -12.35 31.40 18.71
C SER A 648 -13.57 30.46 18.70
N VAL A 649 -14.63 30.82 17.96
CA VAL A 649 -15.83 30.00 17.76
C VAL A 649 -15.56 28.65 17.09
N ASN A 650 -14.43 28.52 16.38
CA ASN A 650 -14.04 27.27 15.72
C ASN A 650 -12.99 26.48 16.51
N ARG A 651 -12.13 27.15 17.29
CA ARG A 651 -11.11 26.52 18.14
C ARG A 651 -11.63 26.06 19.50
N LEU A 652 -12.43 26.90 20.18
CA LEU A 652 -12.78 26.69 21.57
C LEU A 652 -14.03 25.82 21.72
N ILE A 653 -13.97 24.85 22.63
CA ILE A 653 -15.11 24.00 22.98
C ILE A 653 -16.16 24.81 23.75
N VAL A 654 -15.70 25.68 24.66
CA VAL A 654 -16.53 26.60 25.44
C VAL A 654 -16.61 27.93 24.71
N ARG A 655 -17.84 28.40 24.49
CA ARG A 655 -18.11 29.65 23.77
C ARG A 655 -18.26 30.80 24.75
N ASP A 656 -17.35 31.74 24.67
CA ASP A 656 -17.50 33.04 25.32
C ASP A 656 -18.39 33.95 24.46
N LYS A 657 -19.29 34.69 25.11
CA LYS A 657 -20.17 35.64 24.43
C LYS A 657 -19.40 36.84 23.91
N ASP A 658 -18.41 37.32 24.64
CA ASP A 658 -17.66 38.53 24.27
C ASP A 658 -16.73 38.23 23.08
N LEU A 659 -16.05 37.08 23.11
CA LEU A 659 -15.26 36.60 21.98
C LEU A 659 -16.13 36.30 20.75
N SER A 660 -17.38 35.84 20.93
CA SER A 660 -18.31 35.62 19.82
C SER A 660 -18.67 36.91 19.07
N VAL A 661 -18.73 38.06 19.76
CA VAL A 661 -18.97 39.36 19.14
C VAL A 661 -17.74 39.81 18.33
N ILE A 662 -16.55 39.60 18.88
CA ILE A 662 -15.28 39.87 18.19
C ILE A 662 -15.16 38.98 16.94
N ASP A 663 -15.47 37.69 17.07
CA ASP A 663 -15.44 36.73 15.95
C ASP A 663 -16.48 37.05 14.89
N ALA A 664 -17.65 37.58 15.23
CA ALA A 664 -18.63 38.07 14.26
C ALA A 664 -18.03 39.22 13.42
N LYS A 665 -17.41 40.21 14.08
CA LYS A 665 -16.74 41.33 13.40
C LYS A 665 -15.59 40.85 12.51
N ASN A 666 -14.75 39.94 13.01
CA ASN A 666 -13.65 39.36 12.25
C ASN A 666 -14.16 38.50 11.08
N SER A 667 -15.24 37.74 11.25
CA SER A 667 -15.87 36.96 10.18
C SER A 667 -16.36 37.85 9.04
N ARG A 668 -17.01 38.98 9.34
CA ARG A 668 -17.41 39.98 8.34
C ARG A 668 -16.20 40.57 7.63
N ARG A 669 -15.14 40.94 8.39
CA ARG A 669 -13.89 41.48 7.85
C ARG A 669 -13.20 40.49 6.89
N PHE A 670 -12.99 39.25 7.31
CA PHE A 670 -12.36 38.22 6.49
C PHE A 670 -13.17 37.94 5.23
N PHE A 671 -14.51 37.91 5.34
CA PHE A 671 -15.35 37.73 4.17
C PHE A 671 -15.21 38.89 3.18
N ALA A 672 -15.16 40.14 3.66
CA ALA A 672 -14.95 41.30 2.81
C ALA A 672 -13.59 41.29 2.11
N GLU A 673 -12.53 40.91 2.82
CA GLU A 673 -11.19 40.75 2.24
C GLU A 673 -11.13 39.60 1.24
N MET A 674 -11.78 38.48 1.56
CA MET A 674 -11.90 37.29 0.69
C MET A 674 -12.55 37.64 -0.65
N VAL A 675 -13.59 38.45 -0.63
CA VAL A 675 -14.27 38.85 -1.85
C VAL A 675 -13.40 39.83 -2.67
N ARG A 676 -12.78 40.82 -2.01
CA ARG A 676 -11.94 41.84 -2.67
C ARG A 676 -10.64 41.29 -3.26
N ALA A 677 -10.05 40.27 -2.65
CA ALA A 677 -8.78 39.71 -3.11
C ALA A 677 -8.93 38.94 -4.43
N SER A 678 -7.95 39.05 -5.32
CA SER A 678 -7.93 38.32 -6.60
C SER A 678 -7.39 36.90 -6.42
N TRP A 679 -8.27 35.91 -6.32
CA TRP A 679 -7.95 34.47 -6.23
C TRP A 679 -9.07 33.62 -6.83
N VAL A 680 -8.80 32.34 -7.07
CA VAL A 680 -9.74 31.36 -7.64
C VAL A 680 -9.56 30.02 -6.91
N PHE A 681 -10.60 29.19 -6.84
CA PHE A 681 -10.49 27.85 -6.26
C PHE A 681 -9.48 26.98 -7.03
N ASP A 682 -8.58 26.36 -6.28
CA ASP A 682 -7.52 25.49 -6.76
C ASP A 682 -7.94 24.01 -6.80
N SER A 683 -8.87 23.61 -5.94
CA SER A 683 -9.29 22.22 -5.74
C SER A 683 -10.78 22.12 -5.41
N LEU A 684 -11.36 20.96 -5.71
CA LEU A 684 -12.75 20.65 -5.34
C LEU A 684 -12.92 20.57 -3.81
N ASP A 685 -11.85 20.21 -3.08
CA ASP A 685 -11.87 20.12 -1.62
C ASP A 685 -12.01 21.51 -0.98
N THR A 686 -11.22 22.51 -1.42
CA THR A 686 -11.36 23.88 -0.92
C THR A 686 -12.73 24.47 -1.28
N TYR A 687 -13.23 24.16 -2.47
CA TYR A 687 -14.57 24.53 -2.91
C TYR A 687 -15.68 23.99 -1.98
N ASN A 688 -15.56 22.74 -1.52
CA ASN A 688 -16.55 22.13 -0.61
C ASN A 688 -16.40 22.61 0.85
N ILE A 689 -15.17 22.84 1.30
CA ILE A 689 -14.87 23.11 2.72
C ILE A 689 -15.00 24.60 3.07
N LEU A 690 -14.57 25.52 2.20
CA LEU A 690 -14.53 26.94 2.53
C LEU A 690 -15.93 27.54 2.74
N PRO A 691 -16.92 27.41 1.83
CA PRO A 691 -18.26 27.97 2.02
C PRO A 691 -18.95 27.41 3.26
N ARG A 692 -18.80 26.09 3.48
CA ARG A 692 -19.24 25.41 4.70
C ARG A 692 -18.65 26.05 5.94
N THR A 693 -17.33 26.27 5.96
CA THR A 693 -16.62 26.83 7.11
C THR A 693 -17.07 28.26 7.40
N VAL A 694 -17.26 29.09 6.38
CA VAL A 694 -17.81 30.44 6.50
C VAL A 694 -19.20 30.41 7.18
N LEU A 695 -20.12 29.58 6.66
CA LEU A 695 -21.47 29.46 7.19
C LEU A 695 -21.49 28.97 8.65
N PHE A 696 -20.69 27.96 8.98
CA PHE A 696 -20.59 27.47 10.35
C PHE A 696 -19.95 28.49 11.29
N SER A 697 -18.98 29.26 10.83
CA SER A 697 -18.34 30.30 11.65
C SER A 697 -19.35 31.37 12.04
N MET A 698 -20.12 31.88 11.07
CA MET A 698 -21.15 32.89 11.29
C MET A 698 -22.32 32.33 12.12
N LEU A 699 -22.71 31.07 11.90
CA LEU A 699 -23.73 30.39 12.72
C LEU A 699 -23.29 30.26 14.19
N LYS A 700 -22.04 29.86 14.44
CA LYS A 700 -21.50 29.72 15.80
C LYS A 700 -21.31 31.07 16.49
N ALA A 701 -20.94 32.10 15.74
CA ALA A 701 -20.86 33.49 16.20
C ALA A 701 -22.24 34.15 16.42
N LYS A 702 -23.33 33.48 16.02
CA LYS A 702 -24.72 33.96 16.04
C LYS A 702 -24.97 35.20 15.17
N ASP A 703 -24.17 35.38 14.13
CA ASP A 703 -24.33 36.46 13.16
C ASP A 703 -25.17 35.99 11.96
N TYR A 704 -26.48 35.85 12.21
CA TYR A 704 -27.42 35.32 11.23
C TYR A 704 -27.59 36.22 10.00
N ILE A 705 -27.46 37.54 10.17
CA ILE A 705 -27.59 38.50 9.06
C ILE A 705 -26.38 38.40 8.14
N ALA A 706 -25.16 38.37 8.69
CA ALA A 706 -23.96 38.13 7.88
C ALA A 706 -24.00 36.76 7.19
N MET A 707 -24.56 35.74 7.84
CA MET A 707 -24.73 34.41 7.25
C MET A 707 -25.64 34.43 6.02
N ILE A 708 -26.75 35.17 6.05
CA ILE A 708 -27.64 35.35 4.86
C ILE A 708 -26.90 36.09 3.75
N VAL A 709 -26.25 37.20 4.08
CA VAL A 709 -25.48 38.01 3.12
C VAL A 709 -24.37 37.17 2.47
N ALA A 710 -23.63 36.39 3.27
CA ALA A 710 -22.60 35.48 2.79
C ALA A 710 -23.17 34.40 1.87
N ALA A 711 -24.27 33.74 2.26
CA ALA A 711 -24.91 32.71 1.44
C ALA A 711 -25.34 33.25 0.06
N ARG A 712 -25.94 34.44 0.04
CA ARG A 712 -26.32 35.12 -1.21
C ARG A 712 -25.11 35.49 -2.06
N ALA A 713 -24.08 36.08 -1.45
CA ALA A 713 -22.87 36.46 -2.16
C ALA A 713 -22.13 35.24 -2.74
N MET A 714 -21.99 34.15 -1.97
CA MET A 714 -21.33 32.92 -2.43
C MET A 714 -22.08 32.25 -3.58
N ARG A 715 -23.41 32.36 -3.65
CA ARG A 715 -24.17 31.85 -4.80
C ARG A 715 -23.72 32.50 -6.11
N TYR A 716 -23.44 33.80 -6.12
CA TYR A 716 -23.04 34.53 -7.32
C TYR A 716 -21.52 34.48 -7.58
N LEU A 717 -20.72 34.57 -6.51
CA LEU A 717 -19.26 34.65 -6.65
C LEU A 717 -18.60 33.29 -6.77
N PHE A 718 -19.16 32.27 -6.11
CA PHE A 718 -18.57 30.93 -6.03
C PHE A 718 -19.38 29.91 -6.83
N ASP A 719 -20.53 30.26 -7.41
CA ASP A 719 -21.52 29.29 -7.93
C ASP A 719 -21.94 28.25 -6.86
N PHE A 720 -21.90 28.67 -5.58
CA PHE A 720 -22.17 27.79 -4.44
C PHE A 720 -23.67 27.47 -4.31
N SER A 721 -23.98 26.18 -4.22
CA SER A 721 -25.30 25.65 -3.89
C SER A 721 -25.21 24.72 -2.68
N PRO A 722 -25.97 24.96 -1.59
CA PRO A 722 -25.89 24.14 -0.40
C PRO A 722 -26.47 22.76 -0.65
N SER A 723 -25.78 21.71 -0.22
CA SER A 723 -26.33 20.35 -0.25
C SER A 723 -27.36 20.14 0.86
N GLU A 724 -28.31 19.21 0.66
CA GLU A 724 -29.29 18.83 1.69
C GLU A 724 -28.58 18.36 2.98
N ALA A 725 -27.47 17.64 2.84
CA ALA A 725 -26.63 17.24 3.97
C ALA A 725 -26.11 18.45 4.77
N LEU A 726 -25.60 19.48 4.09
CA LEU A 726 -25.14 20.71 4.75
C LEU A 726 -26.28 21.43 5.47
N LEU A 727 -27.48 21.48 4.89
CA LEU A 727 -28.64 22.09 5.55
C LEU A 727 -29.01 21.36 6.85
N ILE A 728 -28.97 20.02 6.85
CA ILE A 728 -29.23 19.21 8.05
C ILE A 728 -28.15 19.45 9.11
N GLU A 729 -26.89 19.60 8.71
CA GLU A 729 -25.78 19.89 9.61
C GLU A 729 -25.91 21.29 10.24
N LEU A 730 -26.27 22.30 9.45
CA LEU A 730 -26.57 23.65 9.94
C LEU A 730 -27.81 23.66 10.87
N ALA A 731 -28.86 22.91 10.53
CA ALA A 731 -30.07 22.80 11.33
C ALA A 731 -29.82 22.10 12.68
N SER A 732 -29.02 21.04 12.69
CA SER A 732 -28.62 20.32 13.91
C SER A 732 -27.56 21.04 14.73
N GLY A 733 -26.84 22.00 14.12
CA GLY A 733 -25.68 22.68 14.72
C GLY A 733 -24.49 21.74 14.92
N THR A 734 -24.45 20.62 14.19
CA THR A 734 -23.38 19.63 14.24
C THR A 734 -22.54 19.72 12.96
N ALA A 735 -21.21 19.69 13.09
CA ALA A 735 -20.31 19.79 11.94
C ALA A 735 -20.13 18.46 11.18
N THR A 736 -20.74 17.37 11.64
CA THR A 736 -20.69 16.05 10.99
C THR A 736 -21.99 15.28 11.21
N LEU A 737 -22.51 14.65 10.15
CA LEU A 737 -23.68 13.74 10.23
C LEU A 737 -23.37 12.36 10.86
N ARG A 738 -22.15 12.12 11.35
CA ARG A 738 -21.79 10.85 11.98
C ARG A 738 -22.46 10.73 13.35
N VAL A 739 -23.24 9.66 13.53
CA VAL A 739 -23.88 9.35 14.81
C VAL A 739 -22.85 8.80 15.78
N GLN A 740 -22.28 9.69 16.61
CA GLN A 740 -21.32 9.30 17.66
C GLN A 740 -21.97 9.17 19.04
N SER A 741 -23.15 9.78 19.26
CA SER A 741 -23.87 9.73 20.54
C SER A 741 -25.38 9.82 20.35
N LYS A 742 -26.15 9.34 21.32
CA LYS A 742 -27.63 9.43 21.33
C LYS A 742 -28.12 10.88 21.21
N ARG A 743 -27.44 11.82 21.89
CA ARG A 743 -27.74 13.26 21.81
C ARG A 743 -27.49 13.85 20.42
N ASN A 744 -26.42 13.42 19.73
CA ASN A 744 -26.18 13.87 18.36
C ASN A 744 -27.19 13.25 17.38
N MET A 745 -27.59 11.99 17.60
CA MET A 745 -28.64 11.33 16.82
C MET A 745 -29.97 12.09 16.90
N GLU A 746 -30.39 12.48 18.11
CA GLU A 746 -31.63 13.26 18.33
C GLU A 746 -31.58 14.61 17.61
N LYS A 747 -30.46 15.35 17.71
CA LYS A 747 -30.27 16.62 16.99
C LYS A 747 -30.29 16.46 15.47
N ILE A 748 -29.70 15.40 14.94
CA ILE A 748 -29.70 15.12 13.50
C ILE A 748 -31.12 14.77 13.04
N MET A 749 -31.86 13.96 13.79
CA MET A 749 -33.26 13.63 13.48
C MET A 749 -34.15 14.87 13.51
N GLU A 750 -34.00 15.72 14.53
CA GLU A 750 -34.71 16.99 14.64
C GLU A 750 -34.38 17.91 13.46
N GLY A 751 -33.08 18.12 13.17
CA GLY A 751 -32.64 18.90 12.02
C GLY A 751 -33.19 18.37 10.69
N THR A 752 -33.19 17.04 10.50
CA THR A 752 -33.75 16.40 9.30
C THR A 752 -35.26 16.66 9.19
N LYS A 753 -36.00 16.59 10.31
CA LYS A 753 -37.43 16.89 10.34
C LYS A 753 -37.69 18.37 9.98
N THR A 754 -36.89 19.29 10.53
CA THR A 754 -36.98 20.72 10.19
C THR A 754 -36.74 20.97 8.71
N ILE A 755 -35.68 20.41 8.13
CA ILE A 755 -35.35 20.60 6.71
C ILE A 755 -36.42 20.00 5.79
N ARG A 756 -36.92 18.80 6.08
CA ARG A 756 -38.06 18.22 5.33
C ARG A 756 -39.32 19.09 5.42
N GLY A 757 -39.61 19.65 6.60
CA GLY A 757 -40.72 20.57 6.79
C GLY A 757 -40.59 21.83 5.94
N LEU A 758 -39.41 22.48 5.98
CA LEU A 758 -39.12 23.69 5.20
C LEU A 758 -39.15 23.44 3.69
N MET A 759 -38.63 22.29 3.21
CA MET A 759 -38.72 21.90 1.80
C MET A 759 -40.17 21.68 1.38
N ALA A 760 -40.96 20.97 2.19
CA ALA A 760 -42.38 20.74 1.90
C ALA A 760 -43.20 22.05 1.87
N GLU A 761 -42.90 22.98 2.77
CA GLU A 761 -43.52 24.32 2.78
C GLU A 761 -43.13 25.14 1.55
N HIS A 762 -41.84 25.15 1.19
CA HIS A 762 -41.37 25.86 0.00
C HIS A 762 -41.99 25.31 -1.28
N ARG A 763 -42.02 23.98 -1.43
CA ARG A 763 -42.66 23.28 -2.56
C ARG A 763 -44.15 23.57 -2.68
N ARG A 764 -44.88 23.60 -1.56
CA ARG A 764 -46.31 23.96 -1.54
C ARG A 764 -46.53 25.38 -2.06
N GLY A 765 -45.70 26.33 -1.63
CA GLY A 765 -45.76 27.71 -2.13
C GLY A 765 -45.42 27.85 -3.63
N LEU A 766 -44.56 26.98 -4.18
CA LEU A 766 -44.28 26.95 -5.63
C LEU A 766 -45.48 26.46 -6.44
N VAL A 767 -46.19 25.45 -5.93
CA VAL A 767 -47.43 24.93 -6.53
C VAL A 767 -48.54 25.99 -6.47
N GLU A 768 -48.68 26.68 -5.34
CA GLU A 768 -49.66 27.77 -5.18
C GLU A 768 -49.41 28.96 -6.12
N ARG A 769 -48.15 29.22 -6.48
CA ARG A 769 -47.76 30.26 -7.46
C ARG A 769 -47.81 29.78 -8.92
N GLY A 770 -48.12 28.50 -9.17
CA GLY A 770 -48.18 27.93 -10.50
C GLY A 770 -46.82 27.76 -11.20
N GLU A 771 -45.71 27.77 -10.44
CA GLU A 771 -44.36 27.68 -11.00
C GLU A 771 -43.92 26.23 -11.29
N VAL A 772 -44.58 25.23 -10.69
CA VAL A 772 -44.28 23.80 -10.88
C VAL A 772 -45.56 22.96 -10.83
N ASP A 773 -45.75 22.07 -11.81
CA ASP A 773 -46.88 21.14 -11.84
C ASP A 773 -46.70 19.96 -10.88
N ALA A 774 -47.74 19.64 -10.11
CA ALA A 774 -47.77 18.42 -9.31
C ALA A 774 -47.97 17.21 -10.23
N GLY A 775 -46.90 16.44 -10.49
CA GLY A 775 -47.00 15.21 -11.28
C GLY A 775 -47.95 14.17 -10.65
N GLU A 776 -48.43 13.22 -11.46
CA GLU A 776 -49.28 12.12 -10.99
C GLU A 776 -48.62 11.39 -9.80
N GLY A 777 -49.27 11.46 -8.62
CA GLY A 777 -48.75 10.92 -7.36
C GLY A 777 -48.11 11.92 -6.40
N GLY A 778 -48.13 13.24 -6.70
CA GLY A 778 -47.68 14.29 -5.78
C GLY A 778 -46.15 14.46 -5.69
N ALA A 779 -45.39 13.79 -6.57
CA ALA A 779 -43.94 13.94 -6.65
C ALA A 779 -43.57 15.12 -7.54
N ILE A 780 -43.04 16.19 -6.94
CA ILE A 780 -42.54 17.38 -7.64
C ILE A 780 -41.15 17.05 -8.19
N ARG A 781 -41.00 17.01 -9.52
CA ARG A 781 -39.70 16.86 -10.19
C ARG A 781 -39.11 18.24 -10.47
N LEU A 782 -38.00 18.55 -9.82
CA LEU A 782 -37.25 19.79 -10.03
C LEU A 782 -36.02 19.48 -10.88
N ASN A 783 -35.71 20.37 -11.83
CA ASN A 783 -34.44 20.36 -12.54
C ASN A 783 -33.29 20.73 -11.59
N GLU A 784 -32.03 20.47 -11.97
CA GLU A 784 -30.87 20.73 -11.10
C GLU A 784 -30.75 22.19 -10.66
N GLU A 785 -31.05 23.14 -11.54
CA GLU A 785 -31.06 24.58 -11.25
C GLU A 785 -32.22 24.99 -10.32
N GLN A 786 -33.41 24.42 -10.51
CA GLN A 786 -34.56 24.63 -9.64
C GLN A 786 -34.32 24.03 -8.25
N LYS A 787 -33.65 22.88 -8.18
CA LYS A 787 -33.24 22.26 -6.92
C LYS A 787 -32.18 23.09 -6.19
N ALA A 788 -31.20 23.64 -6.90
CA ALA A 788 -30.23 24.57 -6.31
C ALA A 788 -30.91 25.84 -5.74
N THR A 789 -31.91 26.35 -6.46
CA THR A 789 -32.71 27.50 -6.02
C THR A 789 -33.56 27.18 -4.80
N GLU A 790 -34.22 26.02 -4.77
CA GLU A 790 -34.95 25.51 -3.59
C GLU A 790 -34.03 25.44 -2.37
N LEU A 791 -32.86 24.79 -2.50
CA LEU A 791 -31.94 24.58 -1.39
C LEU A 791 -31.39 25.91 -0.84
N GLY A 792 -31.13 26.89 -1.72
CA GLY A 792 -30.79 28.26 -1.32
C GLY A 792 -31.91 28.96 -0.55
N ALA A 793 -33.16 28.85 -1.01
CA ALA A 793 -34.31 29.45 -0.32
C ALA A 793 -34.58 28.79 1.04
N VAL A 794 -34.41 27.46 1.12
CA VAL A 794 -34.54 26.70 2.37
C VAL A 794 -33.44 27.07 3.36
N LEU A 795 -32.21 27.33 2.89
CA LEU A 795 -31.12 27.84 3.74
C LEU A 795 -31.48 29.19 4.37
N GLU A 796 -32.01 30.14 3.61
CA GLU A 796 -32.43 31.45 4.15
C GLU A 796 -33.53 31.30 5.19
N LYS A 797 -34.57 30.50 4.89
CA LYS A 797 -35.65 30.20 5.86
C LYS A 797 -35.09 29.55 7.13
N LEU A 798 -34.17 28.60 7.00
CA LEU A 798 -33.51 27.95 8.14
C LEU A 798 -32.79 28.97 9.02
N ILE A 799 -32.04 29.90 8.42
CA ILE A 799 -31.31 30.93 9.16
C ILE A 799 -32.29 31.84 9.92
N MET A 800 -33.41 32.23 9.31
CA MET A 800 -34.45 33.04 9.96
C MET A 800 -35.11 32.31 11.14
N VAL A 801 -35.38 31.01 10.99
CA VAL A 801 -35.89 30.17 12.10
C VAL A 801 -34.87 30.12 13.24
N LYS A 802 -33.57 29.97 12.93
CA LYS A 802 -32.51 29.98 13.94
C LYS A 802 -32.31 31.33 14.62
N ALA A 803 -32.59 32.43 13.92
CA ALA A 803 -32.58 33.78 14.46
C ALA A 803 -33.82 34.10 15.33
N GLY A 804 -34.83 33.21 15.38
CA GLY A 804 -36.09 33.44 16.09
C GLY A 804 -37.02 34.44 15.39
N ALA A 805 -36.80 34.72 14.11
CA ALA A 805 -37.44 35.82 13.36
C ALA A 805 -38.63 35.36 12.50
N GLN A 806 -39.38 34.34 12.93
CA GLN A 806 -40.43 33.67 12.13
C GLN A 806 -41.55 34.62 11.61
N GLU A 807 -41.72 35.80 12.20
CA GLU A 807 -42.78 36.77 11.85
C GLU A 807 -42.26 38.16 11.44
N VAL A 808 -40.94 38.32 11.23
CA VAL A 808 -40.39 39.64 10.90
C VAL A 808 -40.62 39.92 9.41
N GLU A 809 -41.44 40.94 9.09
CA GLU A 809 -41.59 41.45 7.72
C GLU A 809 -40.21 41.73 7.10
N PHE A 810 -39.95 41.14 5.93
CA PHE A 810 -38.73 41.31 5.13
C PHE A 810 -38.33 42.78 4.96
N ARG A 811 -39.31 43.70 4.90
CA ARG A 811 -39.11 45.15 4.77
C ARG A 811 -38.38 45.80 5.95
N ARG A 812 -38.47 45.23 7.17
CA ARG A 812 -37.78 45.76 8.36
C ARG A 812 -36.34 45.28 8.49
N VAL A 813 -36.01 44.13 7.88
CA VAL A 813 -34.66 43.52 7.91
C VAL A 813 -33.79 44.03 6.76
N GLN A 814 -34.41 44.48 5.67
CA GLN A 814 -33.73 45.01 4.47
C GLN A 814 -32.67 46.08 4.75
N PRO A 815 -32.91 47.16 5.54
CA PRO A 815 -31.88 48.18 5.76
C PRO A 815 -30.65 47.65 6.52
N ILE A 816 -30.86 46.74 7.48
CA ILE A 816 -29.79 46.11 8.26
C ILE A 816 -28.98 45.15 7.38
N LEU A 817 -29.66 44.46 6.45
CA LEU A 817 -29.03 43.59 5.46
C LEU A 817 -28.15 44.40 4.50
N GLU A 818 -28.63 45.55 4.04
CA GLU A 818 -27.87 46.46 3.17
C GLU A 818 -26.63 47.02 3.86
N GLU A 819 -26.75 47.45 5.13
CA GLU A 819 -25.62 47.90 5.94
C GLU A 819 -24.58 46.78 6.10
N THR A 820 -25.03 45.58 6.47
CA THR A 820 -24.16 44.40 6.61
C THR A 820 -23.49 44.04 5.28
N ALA A 821 -24.20 44.16 4.15
CA ALA A 821 -23.64 43.94 2.82
C ALA A 821 -22.57 44.97 2.44
N ARG A 822 -22.67 46.22 2.90
CA ARG A 822 -21.60 47.23 2.73
C ARG A 822 -20.37 46.89 3.56
N GLU A 823 -20.55 46.51 4.83
CA GLU A 823 -19.45 46.07 5.70
C GLU A 823 -18.70 44.88 5.09
N MET A 824 -19.45 43.90 4.59
CA MET A 824 -18.92 42.69 3.96
C MET A 824 -18.43 42.92 2.51
N GLY A 825 -18.52 44.14 1.98
CA GLY A 825 -18.02 44.48 0.64
C GLY A 825 -18.78 43.81 -0.50
N VAL A 826 -20.03 43.39 -0.29
CA VAL A 826 -20.87 42.65 -1.24
C VAL A 826 -22.18 43.36 -1.57
N PHE A 827 -22.27 44.65 -1.28
CA PHE A 827 -23.43 45.48 -1.62
C PHE A 827 -23.75 45.43 -3.13
N GLU A 828 -22.73 45.57 -3.97
CA GLU A 828 -22.86 45.51 -5.44
C GLU A 828 -23.33 44.13 -5.93
N VAL A 829 -22.99 43.05 -5.22
CA VAL A 829 -23.37 41.67 -5.55
C VAL A 829 -24.79 41.35 -5.10
N VAL A 830 -25.08 41.59 -3.82
CA VAL A 830 -26.30 41.09 -3.17
C VAL A 830 -27.48 42.03 -3.35
N VAL A 831 -27.23 43.35 -3.37
CA VAL A 831 -28.28 44.39 -3.39
C VAL A 831 -28.45 44.94 -4.81
N ARG A 832 -27.38 45.46 -5.42
CA ARG A 832 -27.46 46.07 -6.78
C ARG A 832 -27.42 45.05 -7.91
N ARG A 833 -26.86 43.85 -7.67
CA ARG A 833 -26.68 42.77 -8.65
C ARG A 833 -25.96 43.26 -9.92
N ASP A 834 -24.89 44.02 -9.72
CA ASP A 834 -24.06 44.53 -10.81
C ASP A 834 -23.27 43.39 -11.46
N GLU A 835 -23.61 43.07 -12.71
CA GLU A 835 -23.02 41.95 -13.47
C GLU A 835 -21.53 42.14 -13.73
N GLU A 836 -21.07 43.37 -14.00
CA GLU A 836 -19.64 43.65 -14.24
C GLU A 836 -18.82 43.41 -12.96
N TRP A 837 -19.38 43.82 -11.82
CA TRP A 837 -18.74 43.61 -10.54
C TRP A 837 -18.67 42.13 -10.18
N ILE A 838 -19.78 41.40 -10.36
CA ILE A 838 -19.87 39.96 -10.10
C ILE A 838 -18.82 39.22 -10.93
N GLU A 839 -18.71 39.52 -12.21
CA GLU A 839 -17.74 38.87 -13.10
C GLU A 839 -16.30 39.16 -12.65
N ARG A 840 -15.99 40.40 -12.28
CA ARG A 840 -14.66 40.79 -11.79
C ARG A 840 -14.26 40.05 -10.50
N CYS A 841 -15.22 39.77 -9.63
CA CYS A 841 -14.95 39.18 -8.31
C CYS A 841 -15.23 37.68 -8.24
N LYS A 842 -15.61 37.05 -9.37
CA LYS A 842 -15.90 35.62 -9.46
C LYS A 842 -14.67 34.79 -9.06
N LYS A 843 -14.87 33.73 -8.28
CA LYS A 843 -13.81 32.86 -7.73
C LYS A 843 -13.75 31.48 -8.38
N VAL A 844 -14.46 31.29 -9.48
CA VAL A 844 -14.50 30.05 -10.26
C VAL A 844 -13.91 30.32 -11.64
N VAL A 845 -13.03 29.44 -12.14
CA VAL A 845 -12.50 29.53 -13.51
C VAL A 845 -13.66 29.28 -14.49
N ARG A 846 -13.85 30.15 -15.49
CA ARG A 846 -14.74 29.83 -16.62
C ARG A 846 -14.23 28.53 -17.26
N ARG A 847 -15.04 27.48 -17.27
CA ARG A 847 -14.83 26.40 -18.25
C ARG A 847 -15.15 27.00 -19.60
N GLU A 848 -14.14 27.44 -20.33
CA GLU A 848 -14.26 27.53 -21.78
C GLU A 848 -14.58 26.10 -22.24
N VAL A 849 -15.81 25.94 -22.75
CA VAL A 849 -16.26 24.71 -23.37
C VAL A 849 -15.60 24.71 -24.75
N ASP A 850 -14.42 24.10 -24.83
CA ASP A 850 -13.84 23.60 -26.08
C ASP A 850 -14.14 22.12 -26.26
#